data_AF-A0A1V5TPI0-F1
#
_entry.id   AF-A0A1V5TPI0-F1
#
_cell.length_a   1.000
_cell.length_b   1.000
_cell.length_c   1.000
_cell.angle_alpha   90.00
_cell.angle_beta   90.00
_cell.angle_gamma   90.00
#
_symmetry.space_group_name_H-M   'P 1'
#
loop_
_entity.id
_entity.type
_entity.pdbx_description
1 polymer ?
#
loop_
_entity_poly.entity_id
_entity_poly.type
_entity_poly.pdbx_seq_one_letter_code
_entity_poly.pdbx_strand_id
1 'polypeptide(L)'
;MKKSNLKLFTIIHLILFIFLLTGTQSFSQQVTGLAGWNIYIDPGHSRNENMGIYNYSEAEKNLGVGLNLRQMLLDWTDIDTAYICRTDNQVNVSLTQRTDQANSLGAAHYHSIHSDAATMGGSANSTLIMWGQLGIGGPEKTPHGGKKMSNIMIGLLTAGMRTNTRGAMGDRDFYQVAGSLPYLHVNRETIMASELSEAGFHTNPTQNQLNMNAKWKRLEAKTMFWTILRYHNIARPFVGTAAGIVKDQESGLAVNGAIVSLDGQVDTTDTYSSLFHLYSNDPELLRNGFYYFENVSPGTHQLQVSAPGFDPYTVNITMQDTFFTFKDVNLISTIPPTIVSTTPAQNDSLYPGIENVVIYFSRPMDKTSVASNITITPTASYTLSWSNNDKTLTIKTDNFNFVTQYDITIGGNAKDKYGHLFDGDGNGIGGDPFTLTIMTKHPDLTAPSITDVYPHANATNVEYRPVLNIAFDELLKTSTISSRFKVVRNSTQTNAAGILKHYAIDGRSVLNFFVSTPLAENETYTIKIQAGIEDIFGNPTTEDHNYEFTTSNSNYFAETIIDNFEAGVGNWWQPGGSGSTTGILPLTTNMALSTAILNLNTASTKSMQLNYDWDVAASAWLIREYFTPSTPTFGTNTILQVFMFGDGSNNKFRFAVRETAPGNFEVSPWYDINWLGWKLISWDLSQGQTGNWIGNNVLEPPLKFDSFQLTYTPGNKSTSTVYFDDLRTAFFAPSDVEIEDGITPTEFVLQQNYPNPFNPVTQIKFSVPLSSNVKLIVTDILGREIAILINDELAAGNYNVNFDANNLSSGVYFYTLITDNFKQSKKMILMK
;
A
#
# COMPACT_ATOMS: atom_id res chain seq x y z
N MET A 1 48.07 26.60 -15.66
CA MET A 1 48.83 27.85 -15.39
C MET A 1 47.85 28.91 -14.90
N LYS A 2 48.13 29.47 -13.69
CA LYS A 2 47.66 30.74 -13.07
C LYS A 2 46.13 31.00 -13.07
N LYS A 3 45.36 31.01 -11.97
CA LYS A 3 45.52 31.50 -10.57
C LYS A 3 46.06 32.94 -10.46
N SER A 4 45.14 33.89 -10.23
CA SER A 4 45.27 35.25 -9.61
C SER A 4 44.12 36.11 -10.15
N ASN A 5 43.30 36.90 -9.45
CA ASN A 5 43.22 37.50 -8.12
C ASN A 5 41.71 37.86 -7.92
N LEU A 6 41.11 37.88 -6.74
CA LEU A 6 41.38 38.87 -5.70
C LEU A 6 40.81 38.37 -4.36
N LYS A 7 41.71 38.15 -3.39
CA LYS A 7 41.41 38.08 -1.96
C LYS A 7 41.48 39.50 -1.39
N LEU A 8 40.42 39.94 -0.73
CA LEU A 8 40.34 40.97 0.33
C LEU A 8 38.87 40.86 0.79
N PHE A 9 38.50 40.30 1.93
CA PHE A 9 38.84 40.70 3.28
C PHE A 9 38.65 39.51 4.23
N THR A 10 39.56 39.38 5.20
CA THR A 10 39.37 38.54 6.39
C THR A 10 39.65 39.43 7.59
N ILE A 11 38.94 39.16 8.68
CA ILE A 11 39.19 39.61 10.06
C ILE A 11 38.51 40.93 10.46
N ILE A 12 37.20 40.85 10.77
CA ILE A 12 36.63 41.43 11.99
C ILE A 12 35.69 40.36 12.59
N HIS A 13 36.22 39.53 13.48
CA HIS A 13 35.43 38.83 14.49
C HIS A 13 35.73 39.54 15.80
N LEU A 14 34.73 40.15 16.42
CA LEU A 14 34.34 39.98 17.83
C LEU A 14 33.35 41.11 18.19
N ILE A 15 32.29 40.76 18.92
CA ILE A 15 31.32 41.66 19.58
C ILE A 15 30.21 42.20 18.67
N LEU A 16 29.18 41.36 18.44
CA LEU A 16 27.79 41.81 18.57
C LEU A 16 26.89 40.58 18.82
N PHE A 17 26.98 40.05 20.03
CA PHE A 17 26.00 39.11 20.57
C PHE A 17 25.40 39.75 21.81
N ILE A 18 24.08 39.59 21.97
CA ILE A 18 23.26 40.01 23.11
C ILE A 18 22.84 41.48 23.10
N PHE A 19 21.81 41.78 22.32
CA PHE A 19 20.69 42.60 22.78
C PHE A 19 19.40 41.98 22.22
N LEU A 20 19.06 40.77 22.68
CA LEU A 20 17.65 40.44 22.80
C LEU A 20 17.17 41.14 24.06
N LEU A 21 16.19 42.02 23.89
CA LEU A 21 15.39 42.57 24.97
C LEU A 21 14.94 41.41 25.87
N THR A 22 15.63 41.22 26.99
CA THR A 22 15.05 40.56 28.16
C THR A 22 14.04 41.52 28.74
N GLY A 23 12.87 41.61 28.10
CA GLY A 23 11.66 41.98 28.80
C GLY A 23 11.33 40.83 29.74
N THR A 24 11.99 40.76 30.90
CA THR A 24 11.52 39.96 32.02
C THR A 24 10.24 40.61 32.52
N GLN A 25 9.12 40.38 31.82
CA GLN A 25 7.82 40.67 32.39
C GLN A 25 7.63 39.72 33.57
N SER A 26 7.67 40.31 34.75
CA SER A 26 7.49 39.65 36.02
C SER A 26 6.13 38.97 36.03
N PHE A 27 6.12 37.68 36.36
CA PHE A 27 4.88 37.00 36.72
C PHE A 27 4.25 37.80 37.85
N SER A 28 3.03 38.31 37.67
CA SER A 28 2.44 39.33 38.56
C SER A 28 2.27 38.86 40.01
N GLN A 29 2.40 37.55 40.28
CA GLN A 29 2.36 36.97 41.62
C GLN A 29 3.02 35.58 41.68
N GLN A 30 4.12 35.44 42.43
CA GLN A 30 4.79 34.15 42.67
C GLN A 30 3.80 33.11 43.21
N VAL A 31 3.80 31.90 42.67
CA VAL A 31 2.98 30.76 43.13
C VAL A 31 3.58 30.21 44.42
N THR A 32 2.79 30.13 45.49
CA THR A 32 3.24 29.63 46.80
C THR A 32 2.66 28.24 47.11
N GLY A 33 3.36 27.46 47.94
CA GLY A 33 2.92 26.14 48.42
C GLY A 33 3.85 24.99 48.07
N LEU A 34 4.99 25.26 47.42
CA LEU A 34 6.05 24.29 47.14
C LEU A 34 7.27 24.45 48.05
N ALA A 35 7.30 25.46 48.94
CA ALA A 35 8.34 25.60 49.96
C ALA A 35 8.45 24.33 50.82
N GLY A 36 9.67 23.85 51.07
CA GLY A 36 9.95 22.59 51.74
C GLY A 36 9.93 21.35 50.83
N TRP A 37 9.71 21.52 49.52
CA TRP A 37 9.73 20.45 48.53
C TRP A 37 10.76 20.72 47.45
N ASN A 38 11.34 19.65 46.91
CA ASN A 38 12.28 19.71 45.81
C ASN A 38 12.06 18.53 44.85
N ILE A 39 12.50 18.69 43.61
CA ILE A 39 12.33 17.69 42.55
C ILE A 39 13.63 17.46 41.81
N TYR A 40 13.87 16.22 41.42
CA TYR A 40 14.93 15.83 40.50
C TYR A 40 14.35 15.59 39.10
N ILE A 41 14.74 16.45 38.15
CA ILE A 41 14.33 16.36 36.75
C ILE A 41 15.39 15.56 35.99
N ASP A 42 14.98 14.49 35.34
CA ASP A 42 15.83 13.62 34.56
C ASP A 42 15.44 13.69 33.07
N PRO A 43 16.09 14.56 32.27
CA PRO A 43 15.99 14.50 30.82
C PRO A 43 16.63 13.21 30.32
N GLY A 44 15.78 12.22 29.99
CA GLY A 44 16.18 10.90 29.57
C GLY A 44 17.21 10.91 28.45
N HIS A 45 18.06 9.89 28.43
CA HIS A 45 19.16 9.73 27.46
C HIS A 45 20.22 10.86 27.49
N SER A 46 21.31 10.69 26.75
CA SER A 46 22.39 11.67 26.60
C SER A 46 22.85 11.81 25.15
N ARG A 47 23.41 12.96 24.78
CA ARG A 47 23.99 13.19 23.45
C ARG A 47 23.01 12.87 22.31
N ASN A 48 23.38 11.93 21.46
CA ASN A 48 22.62 11.50 20.29
C ASN A 48 22.00 10.11 20.52
N GLU A 49 21.83 9.70 21.78
CA GLU A 49 21.12 8.45 22.10
C GLU A 49 19.66 8.54 21.68
N ASN A 50 19.12 7.38 21.30
CA ASN A 50 17.76 7.20 20.77
C ASN A 50 17.43 8.19 19.64
N MET A 51 18.17 8.02 18.54
CA MET A 51 17.96 8.81 17.32
C MET A 51 16.59 8.53 16.73
N GLY A 52 15.81 9.58 16.54
CA GLY A 52 14.58 9.53 15.76
C GLY A 52 14.82 9.73 14.27
N ILE A 53 13.77 10.19 13.60
CA ILE A 53 13.83 10.60 12.20
C ILE A 53 14.55 11.96 12.05
N TYR A 54 15.03 12.26 10.85
CA TYR A 54 15.66 13.54 10.47
C TYR A 54 16.87 13.95 11.32
N ASN A 55 17.64 12.98 11.80
CA ASN A 55 18.85 13.24 12.59
C ASN A 55 18.58 14.07 13.87
N TYR A 56 17.38 13.96 14.44
CA TYR A 56 17.00 14.59 15.72
C TYR A 56 16.82 13.53 16.80
N SER A 57 17.58 13.66 17.90
CA SER A 57 17.58 12.68 18.99
C SER A 57 16.48 12.97 20.01
N GLU A 58 15.93 11.92 20.61
CA GLU A 58 15.10 12.06 21.79
C GLU A 58 15.84 12.79 22.92
N ALA A 59 17.12 12.49 23.14
CA ALA A 59 17.92 13.09 24.20
C ALA A 59 17.94 14.63 24.09
N GLU A 60 18.05 15.16 22.87
CA GLU A 60 18.00 16.60 22.63
C GLU A 60 16.63 17.21 22.93
N LYS A 61 15.55 16.52 22.54
CA LYS A 61 14.18 16.92 22.89
C LYS A 61 13.99 16.98 24.40
N ASN A 62 14.32 15.90 25.09
CA ASN A 62 14.11 15.75 26.54
C ASN A 62 14.83 16.85 27.33
N LEU A 63 16.06 17.20 26.93
CA LEU A 63 16.82 18.27 27.58
C LEU A 63 16.09 19.61 27.51
N GLY A 64 15.62 19.98 26.31
CA GLY A 64 14.92 21.25 26.12
C GLY A 64 13.63 21.34 26.94
N VAL A 65 12.90 20.23 27.09
CA VAL A 65 11.71 20.16 27.96
C VAL A 65 12.11 20.31 29.43
N GLY A 66 13.10 19.53 29.90
CA GLY A 66 13.55 19.57 31.28
C GLY A 66 14.11 20.92 31.72
N LEU A 67 14.86 21.60 30.85
CA LEU A 67 15.35 22.96 31.11
C LEU A 67 14.21 23.97 31.21
N ASN A 68 13.20 23.89 30.34
CA ASN A 68 12.02 24.76 30.44
C ASN A 68 11.24 24.49 31.74
N LEU A 69 11.02 23.22 32.11
CA LEU A 69 10.31 22.86 33.35
C LEU A 69 11.06 23.39 34.58
N ARG A 70 12.38 23.18 34.62
CA ARG A 70 13.24 23.68 35.69
C ARG A 70 13.14 25.20 35.82
N GLN A 71 13.20 25.92 34.70
CA GLN A 71 13.09 27.37 34.69
C GLN A 71 11.73 27.83 35.25
N MET A 72 10.63 27.23 34.79
CA MET A 72 9.28 27.57 35.26
C MET A 72 9.12 27.35 36.77
N LEU A 73 9.66 26.24 37.30
CA LEU A 73 9.61 25.96 38.73
C LEU A 73 10.40 26.99 39.55
N LEU A 74 11.63 27.29 39.15
CA LEU A 74 12.50 28.23 39.89
C LEU A 74 12.04 29.69 39.78
N ASP A 75 11.51 30.10 38.63
CA ASP A 75 11.13 31.50 38.41
C ASP A 75 9.73 31.82 38.94
N TRP A 76 8.79 30.87 38.85
CA TRP A 76 7.37 31.15 39.06
C TRP A 76 6.85 30.67 40.42
N THR A 77 7.65 29.94 41.19
CA THR A 77 7.19 29.32 42.44
C THR A 77 8.12 29.58 43.63
N ASP A 78 7.72 29.14 44.81
CA ASP A 78 8.50 29.13 46.06
C ASP A 78 9.18 27.77 46.34
N ILE A 79 9.35 26.90 45.33
CA ILE A 79 10.03 25.60 45.47
C ILE A 79 11.46 25.78 46.01
N ASP A 80 11.92 24.87 46.87
CA ASP A 80 13.28 24.95 47.44
C ASP A 80 14.33 24.84 46.34
N THR A 81 14.18 23.84 45.46
CA THR A 81 15.06 23.63 44.31
C THR A 81 14.47 22.64 43.31
N ALA A 82 14.88 22.78 42.05
CA ALA A 82 14.67 21.83 40.97
C ALA A 82 16.03 21.39 40.43
N TYR A 83 16.47 20.19 40.83
CA TYR A 83 17.70 19.57 40.36
C TYR A 83 17.51 19.04 38.93
N ILE A 84 18.61 18.96 38.16
CA ILE A 84 18.59 18.40 36.81
C ILE A 84 19.89 17.63 36.55
N CYS A 85 19.81 16.45 35.93
CA CYS A 85 20.96 15.57 35.77
C CYS A 85 22.00 16.07 34.75
N ARG A 86 21.58 16.91 33.79
CA ARG A 86 22.43 17.54 32.76
C ARG A 86 21.80 18.82 32.24
N THR A 87 22.64 19.76 31.79
CA THR A 87 22.22 21.07 31.25
C THR A 87 22.64 21.31 29.80
N ASP A 88 23.37 20.37 29.20
CA ASP A 88 23.78 20.40 27.80
C ASP A 88 23.69 19.01 27.15
N ASN A 89 23.82 18.96 25.82
CA ASN A 89 23.75 17.74 25.02
C ASN A 89 25.11 17.03 24.88
N GLN A 90 26.20 17.54 25.45
CA GLN A 90 27.54 16.94 25.34
C GLN A 90 27.85 16.00 26.53
N VAL A 91 27.29 16.31 27.69
CA VAL A 91 27.43 15.50 28.90
C VAL A 91 26.73 14.15 28.73
N ASN A 92 27.47 13.08 29.04
CA ASN A 92 26.92 11.73 29.13
C ASN A 92 26.65 11.39 30.60
N VAL A 93 25.41 11.01 30.92
CA VAL A 93 25.00 10.58 32.26
C VAL A 93 24.36 9.20 32.17
N SER A 94 24.97 8.21 32.82
CA SER A 94 24.46 6.83 32.85
C SER A 94 23.18 6.71 33.70
N LEU A 95 22.43 5.63 33.52
CA LEU A 95 21.23 5.34 34.31
C LEU A 95 21.51 5.36 35.83
N THR A 96 22.58 4.70 36.26
CA THR A 96 23.00 4.65 37.67
C THR A 96 23.40 6.03 38.19
N GLN A 97 24.15 6.82 37.41
CA GLN A 97 24.53 8.17 37.82
C GLN A 97 23.31 9.07 38.06
N ARG A 98 22.27 8.95 37.22
CA ARG A 98 21.02 9.72 37.37
C ARG A 98 20.33 9.42 38.69
N THR A 99 20.22 8.15 39.07
CA THR A 99 19.56 7.73 40.32
C THR A 99 20.43 8.02 41.54
N ASP A 100 21.75 7.80 41.46
CA ASP A 100 22.68 8.08 42.56
C ASP A 100 22.74 9.58 42.89
N GLN A 101 22.71 10.45 41.88
CA GLN A 101 22.63 11.90 42.07
C GLN A 101 21.32 12.28 42.79
N ALA A 102 20.18 11.79 42.34
CA ALA A 102 18.89 12.07 42.99
C ALA A 102 18.83 11.58 44.44
N ASN A 103 19.34 10.36 44.69
CA ASN A 103 19.39 9.74 46.01
C ASN A 103 20.32 10.51 46.95
N SER A 104 21.51 10.89 46.49
CA SER A 104 22.50 11.62 47.31
C SER A 104 22.08 13.07 47.62
N LEU A 105 21.33 13.71 46.72
CA LEU A 105 20.74 15.04 46.93
C LEU A 105 19.49 15.02 47.82
N GLY A 106 18.99 13.83 48.15
CA GLY A 106 17.77 13.68 48.97
C GLY A 106 16.54 14.27 48.28
N ALA A 107 16.41 14.08 46.97
CA ALA A 107 15.27 14.62 46.22
C ALA A 107 13.93 14.06 46.75
N ALA A 108 12.92 14.92 46.92
CA ALA A 108 11.61 14.49 47.42
C ALA A 108 10.78 13.79 46.34
N HIS A 109 11.06 14.05 45.06
CA HIS A 109 10.39 13.44 43.92
C HIS A 109 11.34 13.33 42.72
N TYR A 110 11.18 12.30 41.90
CA TYR A 110 11.99 12.05 40.70
C TYR A 110 11.10 11.97 39.46
N HIS A 111 11.36 12.83 38.47
CA HIS A 111 10.60 12.87 37.23
C HIS A 111 11.52 12.66 36.02
N SER A 112 11.34 11.55 35.31
CA SER A 112 12.06 11.25 34.08
C SER A 112 11.24 11.66 32.85
N ILE A 113 11.86 12.39 31.93
CA ILE A 113 11.24 12.94 30.72
C ILE A 113 11.77 12.20 29.50
N HIS A 114 10.86 11.63 28.71
CA HIS A 114 11.13 10.82 27.54
C HIS A 114 10.15 11.12 26.37
N SER A 115 10.44 10.53 25.22
CA SER A 115 9.52 10.37 24.10
C SER A 115 9.71 8.98 23.48
N ASP A 116 8.63 8.36 23.04
CA ASP A 116 8.67 6.94 22.69
C ASP A 116 8.99 6.72 21.20
N ALA A 117 9.09 5.47 20.78
CA ALA A 117 9.35 5.05 19.43
C ALA A 117 8.35 3.99 18.95
N ALA A 118 8.17 3.96 17.63
CA ALA A 118 7.56 2.84 16.92
C ALA A 118 8.33 2.63 15.61
N THR A 119 7.67 2.13 14.57
CA THR A 119 8.25 2.06 13.23
C THR A 119 8.74 3.44 12.78
N MET A 120 10.00 3.51 12.35
CA MET A 120 10.63 4.73 11.85
C MET A 120 9.83 5.31 10.68
N GLY A 121 9.40 6.57 10.78
CA GLY A 121 8.56 7.21 9.75
C GLY A 121 7.08 6.82 9.76
N GLY A 122 6.64 6.03 10.74
CA GLY A 122 5.25 5.63 10.89
C GLY A 122 4.33 6.74 11.43
N SER A 123 3.01 6.51 11.37
CA SER A 123 1.99 7.45 11.86
C SER A 123 1.63 7.29 13.33
N ALA A 124 2.15 6.26 14.00
CA ALA A 124 1.89 6.01 15.42
C ALA A 124 2.36 7.19 16.29
N ASN A 125 1.52 7.63 17.22
CA ASN A 125 1.86 8.68 18.17
C ASN A 125 0.93 8.58 19.39
N SER A 126 1.49 8.59 20.59
CA SER A 126 0.71 8.63 21.83
C SER A 126 1.57 9.04 23.02
N THR A 127 0.92 9.45 24.11
CA THR A 127 1.58 9.62 25.41
C THR A 127 1.46 8.37 26.27
N LEU A 128 2.41 8.17 27.18
CA LEU A 128 2.38 7.12 28.22
C LEU A 128 3.06 7.68 29.47
N ILE A 129 2.57 7.34 30.66
CA ILE A 129 3.30 7.59 31.91
C ILE A 129 3.43 6.28 32.69
N MET A 130 4.60 6.03 33.26
CA MET A 130 4.91 4.82 34.02
C MET A 130 5.46 5.14 35.42
N TRP A 131 4.79 4.64 36.46
CA TRP A 131 5.30 4.68 37.84
C TRP A 131 5.90 3.34 38.26
N GLY A 132 6.76 3.35 39.29
CA GLY A 132 7.37 2.12 39.80
C GLY A 132 6.37 1.17 40.49
N GLN A 133 6.26 -0.06 40.01
CA GLN A 133 5.34 -1.07 40.54
C GLN A 133 6.05 -2.33 41.04
N LEU A 134 5.60 -2.86 42.18
CA LEU A 134 6.15 -4.09 42.79
C LEU A 134 5.45 -5.34 42.25
N GLY A 135 5.92 -5.84 41.10
CA GLY A 135 5.35 -7.00 40.41
C GLY A 135 4.08 -6.67 39.61
N ILE A 136 3.68 -7.58 38.72
CA ILE A 136 2.48 -7.42 37.87
C ILE A 136 1.23 -7.45 38.75
N GLY A 137 0.34 -6.47 38.59
CA GLY A 137 -0.84 -6.26 39.43
C GLY A 137 -0.53 -5.85 40.87
N GLY A 138 0.75 -5.59 41.19
CA GLY A 138 1.20 -5.26 42.52
C GLY A 138 1.05 -3.77 42.90
N PRO A 139 1.37 -3.42 44.16
CA PRO A 139 1.28 -2.04 44.64
C PRO A 139 2.37 -1.14 44.03
N GLU A 140 2.17 0.17 44.17
CA GLU A 140 3.20 1.18 43.87
C GLU A 140 4.42 1.02 44.82
N LYS A 141 5.64 1.25 44.30
CA LYS A 141 6.86 1.30 45.11
C LYS A 141 6.78 2.40 46.18
N THR A 142 7.24 2.12 47.39
CA THR A 142 7.42 3.11 48.45
C THR A 142 8.73 3.90 48.27
N PRO A 143 8.77 5.22 48.53
CA PRO A 143 7.66 6.11 48.91
C PRO A 143 6.63 6.32 47.80
N HIS A 144 5.35 6.38 48.19
CA HIS A 144 4.24 6.59 47.25
C HIS A 144 4.18 8.04 46.75
N GLY A 145 3.73 8.23 45.52
CA GLY A 145 3.51 9.55 44.92
C GLY A 145 3.58 9.54 43.39
N GLY A 146 4.39 8.66 42.82
CA GLY A 146 4.57 8.51 41.37
C GLY A 146 3.28 8.11 40.66
N LYS A 147 2.46 7.23 41.25
CA LYS A 147 1.14 6.86 40.70
C LYS A 147 0.18 8.05 40.66
N LYS A 148 0.13 8.84 41.73
CA LYS A 148 -0.70 10.05 41.80
C LYS A 148 -0.24 11.09 40.78
N MET A 149 1.06 11.34 40.68
CA MET A 149 1.64 12.25 39.68
C MET A 149 1.30 11.79 38.26
N SER A 150 1.52 10.51 37.96
CA SER A 150 1.22 9.90 36.66
C SER A 150 -0.25 10.05 36.24
N ASN A 151 -1.19 9.77 37.15
CA ASN A 151 -2.62 9.88 36.87
C ASN A 151 -3.09 11.31 36.58
N ILE A 152 -2.43 12.31 37.17
CA ILE A 152 -2.71 13.72 36.87
C ILE A 152 -2.05 14.10 35.53
N MET A 153 -0.79 13.70 35.34
CA MET A 153 0.04 14.12 34.22
C MET A 153 -0.51 13.63 32.89
N ILE A 154 -0.96 12.39 32.83
CA ILE A 154 -1.38 11.78 31.55
C ILE A 154 -2.46 12.63 30.87
N GLY A 155 -3.45 13.14 31.60
CA GLY A 155 -4.51 13.96 31.03
C GLY A 155 -4.01 15.30 30.48
N LEU A 156 -3.18 16.01 31.25
CA LEU A 156 -2.64 17.32 30.85
C LEU A 156 -1.63 17.20 29.70
N LEU A 157 -0.76 16.20 29.76
CA LEU A 157 0.24 15.94 28.72
C LEU A 157 -0.43 15.50 27.42
N THR A 158 -1.39 14.56 27.46
CA THR A 158 -2.15 14.12 26.28
C THR A 158 -2.84 15.31 25.61
N ALA A 159 -3.55 16.12 26.39
CA ALA A 159 -4.26 17.29 25.88
C ALA A 159 -3.31 18.35 25.30
N GLY A 160 -2.16 18.58 25.94
CA GLY A 160 -1.15 19.55 25.48
C GLY A 160 -0.43 19.10 24.22
N MET A 161 -0.04 17.82 24.15
CA MET A 161 0.63 17.23 22.98
C MET A 161 -0.33 16.93 21.83
N ARG A 162 -1.64 17.12 22.03
CA ARG A 162 -2.69 16.97 21.02
C ARG A 162 -2.62 15.62 20.30
N THR A 163 -2.38 14.57 21.08
CA THR A 163 -2.19 13.20 20.59
C THR A 163 -3.00 12.20 21.41
N ASN A 164 -2.98 10.93 21.04
CA ASN A 164 -3.67 9.87 21.77
C ASN A 164 -2.88 9.45 23.02
N THR A 165 -3.45 8.56 23.82
CA THR A 165 -2.82 8.09 25.06
C THR A 165 -2.90 6.59 25.21
N ARG A 166 -1.84 5.97 25.73
CA ARG A 166 -1.85 4.59 26.24
C ARG A 166 -2.18 4.54 27.74
N GLY A 167 -2.37 5.70 28.38
CA GLY A 167 -2.73 5.81 29.78
C GLY A 167 -1.54 5.97 30.71
N ALA A 168 -1.84 5.96 32.01
CA ALA A 168 -0.86 5.90 33.08
C ALA A 168 -0.96 4.53 33.76
N MET A 169 0.15 3.81 33.87
CA MET A 169 0.16 2.47 34.48
C MET A 169 1.47 2.17 35.22
N GLY A 170 1.47 1.10 36.02
CA GLY A 170 2.70 0.62 36.64
C GLY A 170 3.64 0.08 35.56
N ASP A 171 4.94 0.32 35.69
CA ASP A 171 5.93 -0.13 34.70
C ASP A 171 5.89 -1.65 34.48
N ARG A 172 5.66 -2.44 35.53
CA ARG A 172 5.49 -3.90 35.43
C ARG A 172 4.24 -4.30 34.64
N ASP A 173 3.10 -3.67 34.90
CA ASP A 173 1.87 -3.90 34.14
C ASP A 173 2.02 -3.52 32.67
N PHE A 174 2.85 -2.54 32.34
CA PHE A 174 3.12 -2.20 30.95
C PHE A 174 3.97 -3.27 30.25
N TYR A 175 5.13 -3.63 30.84
CA TYR A 175 6.09 -4.52 30.19
C TYR A 175 5.72 -6.01 30.28
N GLN A 176 4.85 -6.42 31.22
CA GLN A 176 4.43 -7.82 31.42
C GLN A 176 5.61 -8.80 31.61
N VAL A 177 6.72 -8.33 32.19
CA VAL A 177 7.92 -9.14 32.45
C VAL A 177 7.94 -9.65 33.90
N ALA A 178 8.37 -10.89 34.10
CA ALA A 178 8.51 -11.51 35.42
C ALA A 178 9.49 -10.77 36.35
N GLY A 179 9.16 -10.68 37.65
CA GLY A 179 9.99 -10.08 38.70
C GLY A 179 9.19 -9.30 39.75
N SER A 180 9.79 -9.03 40.91
CA SER A 180 9.11 -8.43 42.08
C SER A 180 9.40 -6.94 42.31
N LEU A 181 10.46 -6.39 41.70
CA LEU A 181 10.84 -4.97 41.78
C LEU A 181 10.38 -4.20 40.54
N PRO A 182 10.32 -2.87 40.52
CA PRO A 182 10.01 -2.12 39.30
C PRO A 182 10.95 -2.50 38.14
N TYR A 183 10.39 -2.50 36.92
CA TYR A 183 11.12 -2.89 35.73
C TYR A 183 12.11 -1.81 35.27
N LEU A 184 11.65 -0.56 35.22
CA LEU A 184 12.46 0.57 34.78
C LEU A 184 13.53 0.87 35.83
N HIS A 185 14.77 1.09 35.38
CA HIS A 185 15.91 1.35 36.28
C HIS A 185 15.65 2.56 37.19
N VAL A 186 15.20 3.67 36.62
CA VAL A 186 14.91 4.91 37.37
C VAL A 186 13.83 4.70 38.43
N ASN A 187 12.80 3.90 38.12
CA ASN A 187 11.75 3.57 39.08
C ASN A 187 12.21 2.55 40.12
N ARG A 188 13.22 1.73 39.85
CA ARG A 188 13.72 0.72 40.78
C ARG A 188 14.74 1.27 41.78
N GLU A 189 15.71 2.04 41.30
CA GLU A 189 16.89 2.43 42.10
C GLU A 189 16.73 3.77 42.85
N THR A 190 15.72 4.57 42.51
CA THR A 190 15.39 5.79 43.27
C THR A 190 14.84 5.46 44.65
N ILE A 191 15.15 6.26 45.67
CA ILE A 191 14.63 6.07 47.04
C ILE A 191 13.46 7.02 47.39
N MET A 192 12.94 7.73 46.40
CA MET A 192 11.81 8.65 46.48
C MET A 192 10.67 8.25 45.51
N ALA A 193 9.54 8.96 45.58
CA ALA A 193 8.46 8.82 44.61
C ALA A 193 8.98 9.13 43.19
N SER A 194 8.63 8.29 42.22
CA SER A 194 9.21 8.33 40.88
C SER A 194 8.20 7.95 39.79
N GLU A 195 8.32 8.63 38.65
CA GLU A 195 7.67 8.25 37.39
C GLU A 195 8.50 8.68 36.18
N LEU A 196 8.15 8.08 35.04
CA LEU A 196 8.69 8.38 33.71
C LEU A 196 7.55 8.78 32.78
N SER A 197 7.73 9.87 32.05
CA SER A 197 6.78 10.38 31.05
C SER A 197 7.28 10.19 29.63
N GLU A 198 6.42 9.69 28.75
CA GLU A 198 6.63 9.57 27.31
C GLU A 198 5.69 10.54 26.60
N ALA A 199 6.22 11.62 26.03
CA ALA A 199 5.43 12.67 25.38
C ALA A 199 5.52 12.59 23.84
N GLY A 200 4.73 11.69 23.25
CA GLY A 200 4.68 11.48 21.81
C GLY A 200 5.89 10.69 21.28
N PHE A 201 5.87 10.38 19.98
CA PHE A 201 6.84 9.47 19.38
C PHE A 201 7.88 10.23 18.55
N HIS A 202 9.17 10.07 18.86
CA HIS A 202 10.24 10.73 18.11
C HIS A 202 10.52 10.09 16.74
N THR A 203 9.91 8.93 16.45
CA THR A 203 9.92 8.28 15.13
C THR A 203 8.77 8.72 14.21
N ASN A 204 7.77 9.44 14.74
CA ASN A 204 6.65 9.98 13.98
C ASN A 204 7.10 11.26 13.25
N PRO A 205 6.95 11.38 11.91
CA PRO A 205 7.46 12.53 11.16
C PRO A 205 6.92 13.88 11.64
N THR A 206 5.62 13.98 11.95
CA THR A 206 4.99 15.23 12.39
C THR A 206 5.43 15.59 13.80
N GLN A 207 5.40 14.62 14.72
CA GLN A 207 5.79 14.84 16.11
C GLN A 207 7.28 15.18 16.22
N ASN A 208 8.15 14.54 15.44
CA ASN A 208 9.58 14.81 15.45
C ASN A 208 9.88 16.26 15.02
N GLN A 209 9.21 16.77 13.99
CA GLN A 209 9.34 18.16 13.55
C GLN A 209 8.82 19.16 14.58
N LEU A 210 7.75 18.82 15.31
CA LEU A 210 7.29 19.61 16.46
C LEU A 210 8.31 19.57 17.61
N ASN A 211 8.90 18.41 17.89
CA ASN A 211 9.90 18.24 18.95
C ASN A 211 11.15 19.10 18.71
N MET A 212 11.53 19.38 17.45
CA MET A 212 12.61 20.32 17.12
C MET A 212 12.30 21.75 17.58
N ASN A 213 11.04 22.18 17.54
CA ASN A 213 10.62 23.54 17.89
C ASN A 213 10.81 23.84 19.39
N ALA A 214 11.44 24.98 19.69
CA ALA A 214 11.73 25.38 21.08
C ALA A 214 10.45 25.67 21.90
N LYS A 215 9.43 26.25 21.27
CA LYS A 215 8.17 26.63 21.91
C LYS A 215 7.26 25.43 22.14
N TRP A 216 7.32 24.41 21.28
CA TRP A 216 6.65 23.13 21.50
C TRP A 216 7.17 22.44 22.77
N LYS A 217 8.51 22.37 22.93
CA LYS A 217 9.14 21.86 24.16
C LYS A 217 8.75 22.66 25.39
N ARG A 218 8.59 23.98 25.25
CA ARG A 218 8.09 24.87 26.31
C ARG A 218 6.63 24.57 26.67
N LEU A 219 5.76 24.34 25.67
CA LEU A 219 4.37 23.94 25.89
C LEU A 219 4.30 22.60 26.63
N GLU A 220 5.11 21.62 26.24
CA GLU A 220 5.23 20.33 26.94
C GLU A 220 5.62 20.51 28.42
N ALA A 221 6.69 21.27 28.68
CA ALA A 221 7.14 21.57 30.04
C ALA A 221 6.04 22.25 30.87
N LYS A 222 5.23 23.12 30.26
CA LYS A 222 4.12 23.80 30.94
C LYS A 222 3.01 22.85 31.38
N THR A 223 2.77 21.77 30.64
CA THR A 223 1.85 20.70 31.10
C THR A 223 2.39 19.99 32.34
N MET A 224 3.69 19.73 32.41
CA MET A 224 4.34 19.12 33.57
C MET A 224 4.33 20.06 34.78
N PHE A 225 4.58 21.35 34.57
CA PHE A 225 4.48 22.39 35.60
C PHE A 225 3.08 22.42 36.23
N TRP A 226 2.01 22.43 35.42
CA TRP A 226 0.63 22.39 35.94
C TRP A 226 0.29 21.07 36.62
N THR A 227 0.85 19.96 36.17
CA THR A 227 0.74 18.68 36.88
C THR A 227 1.28 18.82 38.30
N ILE A 228 2.47 19.41 38.49
CA ILE A 228 3.09 19.59 39.80
C ILE A 228 2.20 20.46 40.71
N LEU A 229 1.69 21.58 40.21
CA LEU A 229 0.76 22.41 40.99
C LEU A 229 -0.46 21.61 41.44
N ARG A 230 -1.07 20.87 40.52
CA ARG A 230 -2.25 20.04 40.81
C ARG A 230 -1.93 18.88 41.76
N TYR A 231 -0.73 18.32 41.71
CA TYR A 231 -0.27 17.29 42.64
C TYR A 231 -0.25 17.81 44.09
N HIS A 232 0.13 19.06 44.29
CA HIS A 232 0.13 19.75 45.59
C HIS A 232 -1.20 20.44 45.94
N ASN A 233 -2.24 20.27 45.12
CA ASN A 233 -3.53 20.98 45.25
C ASN A 233 -3.39 22.52 45.20
N ILE A 234 -2.37 23.02 44.51
CA ILE A 234 -2.15 24.45 44.29
C ILE A 234 -2.98 24.87 43.08
N ALA A 235 -3.76 25.95 43.23
CA ALA A 235 -4.52 26.51 42.13
C ALA A 235 -3.55 27.04 41.06
N ARG A 236 -3.81 26.69 39.80
CA ARG A 236 -3.01 27.27 38.71
C ARG A 236 -3.31 28.77 38.58
N PRO A 237 -2.30 29.58 38.22
CA PRO A 237 -2.54 30.93 37.72
C PRO A 237 -3.29 30.94 36.38
N PHE A 238 -3.79 32.12 35.99
CA PHE A 238 -4.42 32.33 34.69
C PHE A 238 -3.51 31.83 33.55
N VAL A 239 -4.07 31.04 32.64
CA VAL A 239 -3.29 30.32 31.61
C VAL A 239 -2.67 31.26 30.58
N GLY A 240 -3.45 32.19 30.03
CA GLY A 240 -3.02 33.19 29.06
C GLY A 240 -2.18 32.67 27.88
N THR A 241 -2.41 31.43 27.44
CA THR A 241 -1.56 30.75 26.46
C THR A 241 -2.36 30.37 25.22
N ALA A 242 -1.88 30.79 24.05
CA ALA A 242 -2.46 30.45 22.77
C ALA A 242 -1.41 29.80 21.87
N ALA A 243 -1.80 28.75 21.14
CA ALA A 243 -0.89 28.02 20.26
C ALA A 243 -1.65 27.41 19.08
N GLY A 244 -0.93 27.07 18.02
CA GLY A 244 -1.54 26.43 16.86
C GLY A 244 -0.52 26.07 15.81
N ILE A 245 -1.01 25.42 14.75
CA ILE A 245 -0.21 25.07 13.59
C ILE A 245 -0.78 25.82 12.38
N VAL A 246 0.09 26.54 11.66
CA VAL A 246 -0.22 27.15 10.36
C VAL A 246 0.08 26.14 9.26
N LYS A 247 -0.92 25.85 8.43
CA LYS A 247 -0.83 24.92 7.30
C LYS A 247 -1.29 25.58 6.01
N ASP A 248 -0.82 25.04 4.91
CA ASP A 248 -1.43 25.26 3.60
C ASP A 248 -2.70 24.40 3.50
N GLN A 249 -3.83 25.04 3.20
CA GLN A 249 -5.13 24.40 3.04
C GLN A 249 -5.15 23.36 1.93
N GLU A 250 -4.30 23.50 0.90
CA GLU A 250 -4.30 22.65 -0.28
C GLU A 250 -3.36 21.45 -0.15
N SER A 251 -2.09 21.68 0.20
CA SER A 251 -1.14 20.58 0.41
C SER A 251 -1.29 19.89 1.77
N GLY A 252 -1.90 20.56 2.76
CA GLY A 252 -1.96 20.09 4.14
C GLY A 252 -0.63 20.18 4.90
N LEU A 253 0.44 20.65 4.24
CA LEU A 253 1.76 20.82 4.83
C LEU A 253 1.80 22.05 5.73
N ALA A 254 2.63 22.02 6.76
CA ALA A 254 2.88 23.18 7.59
C ALA A 254 3.61 24.30 6.81
N VAL A 255 3.32 25.55 7.18
CA VAL A 255 3.90 26.74 6.53
C VAL A 255 5.08 27.26 7.35
N ASN A 256 6.25 27.33 6.71
CA ASN A 256 7.46 27.90 7.29
C ASN A 256 7.48 29.42 7.12
N GLY A 257 7.94 30.15 8.14
CA GLY A 257 8.05 31.61 8.10
C GLY A 257 6.72 32.37 8.10
N ALA A 258 5.62 31.72 8.51
CA ALA A 258 4.35 32.40 8.71
C ALA A 258 4.45 33.35 9.91
N ILE A 259 4.01 34.60 9.72
CA ILE A 259 3.96 35.63 10.75
C ILE A 259 2.57 35.59 11.38
N VAL A 260 2.53 35.35 12.68
CA VAL A 260 1.31 35.29 13.48
C VAL A 260 1.35 36.43 14.48
N SER A 261 0.27 37.20 14.62
CA SER A 261 0.15 38.25 15.64
C SER A 261 -1.12 38.10 16.47
N LEU A 262 -0.99 38.34 17.78
CA LEU A 262 -2.04 38.20 18.77
C LEU A 262 -1.78 39.13 19.96
N ASP A 263 -2.76 39.94 20.36
CA ASP A 263 -2.68 40.84 21.54
C ASP A 263 -1.39 41.69 21.56
N GLY A 264 -1.02 42.25 20.41
CA GLY A 264 0.20 43.06 20.22
C GLY A 264 1.52 42.27 20.19
N GLN A 265 1.49 40.95 20.43
CA GLN A 265 2.63 40.06 20.30
C GLN A 265 2.74 39.53 18.86
N VAL A 266 3.96 39.19 18.44
CA VAL A 266 4.24 38.60 17.13
C VAL A 266 5.09 37.35 17.31
N ASP A 267 4.72 36.30 16.59
CA ASP A 267 5.50 35.08 16.46
C ASP A 267 5.73 34.72 14.99
N THR A 268 6.83 34.04 14.69
CA THR A 268 7.16 33.53 13.36
C THR A 268 7.43 32.03 13.44
N THR A 269 6.79 31.26 12.55
CA THR A 269 7.01 29.82 12.46
C THR A 269 8.40 29.52 11.93
N ASP A 270 8.98 28.37 12.31
CA ASP A 270 10.35 28.05 11.94
C ASP A 270 10.55 27.97 10.42
N THR A 271 11.76 28.25 9.99
CA THR A 271 12.22 28.20 8.61
C THR A 271 13.45 27.31 8.52
N TYR A 272 13.87 27.01 7.28
CA TYR A 272 15.15 26.37 7.04
C TYR A 272 16.31 27.14 7.71
N SER A 273 16.38 28.45 7.46
CA SER A 273 17.40 29.32 8.01
C SER A 273 17.38 29.44 9.54
N SER A 274 16.20 29.36 10.18
CA SER A 274 16.11 29.52 11.63
C SER A 274 16.37 28.22 12.40
N LEU A 275 15.98 27.06 11.87
CA LEU A 275 16.05 25.79 12.59
C LEU A 275 16.43 24.59 11.72
N PHE A 276 15.75 24.40 10.58
CA PHE A 276 15.80 23.10 9.91
C PHE A 276 17.12 22.78 9.19
N HIS A 277 17.96 23.78 8.91
CA HIS A 277 19.31 23.57 8.36
C HIS A 277 20.23 22.74 9.28
N LEU A 278 19.90 22.61 10.56
CA LEU A 278 20.63 21.76 11.50
C LEU A 278 20.38 20.26 11.27
N TYR A 279 19.27 19.91 10.63
CA TYR A 279 18.74 18.54 10.57
C TYR A 279 18.52 18.04 9.13
N SER A 280 18.48 18.93 8.15
CA SER A 280 18.31 18.61 6.74
C SER A 280 19.18 19.49 5.85
N ASN A 281 19.66 18.93 4.74
CA ASN A 281 20.26 19.70 3.64
C ASN A 281 19.21 20.13 2.60
N ASP A 282 18.01 19.55 2.64
CA ASP A 282 16.88 19.92 1.80
C ASP A 282 16.04 21.00 2.53
N PRO A 283 15.93 22.23 1.95
CA PRO A 283 15.19 23.33 2.55
C PRO A 283 13.68 23.14 2.61
N GLU A 284 13.12 22.22 1.83
CA GLU A 284 11.68 22.01 1.71
C GLU A 284 11.15 20.84 2.56
N LEU A 285 12.06 19.99 3.05
CA LEU A 285 11.72 18.73 3.74
C LEU A 285 11.04 18.92 5.10
N LEU A 286 11.49 19.88 5.90
CA LEU A 286 11.08 20.02 7.31
C LEU A 286 10.24 21.29 7.54
N ARG A 287 9.09 21.10 8.18
CA ARG A 287 8.02 22.08 8.38
C ARG A 287 7.23 21.75 9.65
N ASN A 288 7.22 22.64 10.65
CA ASN A 288 6.40 22.46 11.85
C ASN A 288 5.19 23.40 11.93
N GLY A 289 5.28 24.61 11.34
CA GLY A 289 4.22 25.61 11.33
C GLY A 289 3.75 26.05 12.71
N PHE A 290 4.50 25.75 13.78
CA PHE A 290 4.04 25.93 15.15
C PHE A 290 4.28 27.36 15.63
N TYR A 291 3.23 27.97 16.18
CA TYR A 291 3.29 29.28 16.84
C TYR A 291 2.81 29.19 18.28
N TYR A 292 3.30 30.09 19.13
CA TYR A 292 3.03 30.06 20.56
C TYR A 292 3.10 31.45 21.21
N PHE A 293 2.09 31.77 22.02
CA PHE A 293 2.01 33.00 22.81
C PHE A 293 1.75 32.68 24.28
N GLU A 294 2.38 33.46 25.17
CA GLU A 294 2.11 33.44 26.62
C GLU A 294 1.66 34.82 27.09
N ASN A 295 1.07 34.88 28.28
CA ASN A 295 0.61 36.12 28.92
C ASN A 295 -0.36 36.94 28.06
N VAL A 296 -1.14 36.27 27.20
CA VAL A 296 -2.22 36.90 26.44
C VAL A 296 -3.34 37.26 27.41
N SER A 297 -3.79 38.50 27.40
CA SER A 297 -4.79 38.99 28.35
C SER A 297 -6.14 38.27 28.22
N PRO A 298 -6.93 38.10 29.29
CA PRO A 298 -8.28 37.53 29.20
C PRO A 298 -9.17 38.34 28.25
N GLY A 299 -9.94 37.66 27.39
CA GLY A 299 -10.87 38.32 26.46
C GLY A 299 -10.80 37.76 25.04
N THR A 300 -11.48 38.44 24.12
CA THR A 300 -11.46 38.13 22.70
C THR A 300 -10.44 39.00 21.98
N HIS A 301 -9.55 38.36 21.24
CA HIS A 301 -8.45 38.97 20.50
C HIS A 301 -8.49 38.56 19.03
N GLN A 302 -7.99 39.41 18.15
CA GLN A 302 -7.77 39.03 16.75
C GLN A 302 -6.44 38.30 16.62
N LEU A 303 -6.51 37.08 16.11
CA LEU A 303 -5.37 36.35 15.58
C LEU A 303 -5.24 36.69 14.09
N GLN A 304 -4.11 37.25 13.70
CA GLN A 304 -3.81 37.58 12.31
C GLN A 304 -2.62 36.73 11.85
N VAL A 305 -2.72 36.13 10.67
CA VAL A 305 -1.69 35.26 10.10
C VAL A 305 -1.42 35.68 8.67
N SER A 306 -0.15 35.79 8.31
CA SER A 306 0.30 36.07 6.95
C SER A 306 1.54 35.25 6.61
N ALA A 307 1.71 34.90 5.34
CA ALA A 307 2.90 34.25 4.83
C ALA A 307 3.09 34.62 3.34
N PRO A 308 4.33 34.68 2.82
CA PRO A 308 4.57 34.90 1.39
C PRO A 308 3.87 33.83 0.54
N GLY A 309 3.16 34.25 -0.50
CA GLY A 309 2.42 33.34 -1.40
C GLY A 309 1.08 32.84 -0.87
N PHE A 310 0.59 33.41 0.24
CA PHE A 310 -0.70 33.05 0.84
C PHE A 310 -1.55 34.27 1.14
N ASP A 311 -2.87 34.11 1.05
CA ASP A 311 -3.82 35.14 1.47
C ASP A 311 -3.72 35.36 2.99
N PRO A 312 -3.74 36.63 3.45
CA PRO A 312 -3.76 36.93 4.88
C PRO A 312 -5.06 36.43 5.51
N TYR A 313 -4.95 35.85 6.69
CA TYR A 313 -6.08 35.28 7.43
C TYR A 313 -6.26 36.00 8.77
N THR A 314 -7.49 36.36 9.12
CA THR A 314 -7.83 37.00 10.40
C THR A 314 -9.02 36.29 11.04
N VAL A 315 -8.91 35.99 12.34
CA VAL A 315 -9.96 35.32 13.11
C VAL A 315 -9.97 35.80 14.56
N ASN A 316 -11.16 35.91 15.16
CA ASN A 316 -11.29 36.16 16.58
C ASN A 316 -11.04 34.87 17.38
N ILE A 317 -10.19 34.94 18.40
CA ILE A 317 -10.01 33.88 19.40
C ILE A 317 -10.35 34.42 20.79
N THR A 318 -11.06 33.63 21.59
CA THR A 318 -11.39 33.99 22.98
C THR A 318 -10.50 33.19 23.91
N MET A 319 -9.68 33.87 24.70
CA MET A 319 -8.79 33.25 25.66
C MET A 319 -9.60 32.58 26.77
N GLN A 320 -9.40 31.28 26.94
CA GLN A 320 -10.05 30.50 27.99
C GLN A 320 -9.08 30.28 29.15
N ASP A 321 -9.57 30.40 30.39
CA ASP A 321 -8.81 30.05 31.60
C ASP A 321 -9.00 28.58 32.02
N THR A 322 -9.23 27.71 31.04
CA THR A 322 -9.51 26.28 31.26
C THR A 322 -8.32 25.39 30.88
N PHE A 323 -7.59 25.73 29.83
CA PHE A 323 -6.39 25.06 29.34
C PHE A 323 -5.73 25.95 28.27
N PHE A 324 -4.80 25.42 27.48
CA PHE A 324 -4.30 26.13 26.29
C PHE A 324 -5.44 26.47 25.33
N THR A 325 -5.43 27.68 24.77
CA THR A 325 -6.32 28.08 23.68
C THR A 325 -5.69 27.69 22.35
N PHE A 326 -6.10 26.55 21.79
CA PHE A 326 -5.59 26.10 20.50
C PHE A 326 -6.35 26.69 19.32
N LYS A 327 -5.63 27.19 18.31
CA LYS A 327 -6.22 27.65 17.06
C LYS A 327 -5.31 27.30 15.87
N ASP A 328 -5.63 26.23 15.15
CA ASP A 328 -4.95 25.99 13.87
C ASP A 328 -5.48 26.94 12.78
N VAL A 329 -4.60 27.27 11.83
CA VAL A 329 -4.90 28.16 10.71
C VAL A 329 -4.50 27.48 9.41
N ASN A 330 -5.43 27.40 8.47
CA ASN A 330 -5.15 26.94 7.12
C ASN A 330 -5.17 28.15 6.18
N LEU A 331 -4.01 28.48 5.64
CA LEU A 331 -3.84 29.55 4.66
C LEU A 331 -4.16 29.05 3.26
N ILE A 332 -4.65 29.95 2.41
CA ILE A 332 -4.98 29.65 1.01
C ILE A 332 -3.85 30.22 0.14
N SER A 333 -3.30 29.40 -0.75
CA SER A 333 -2.29 29.84 -1.72
C SER A 333 -2.85 30.87 -2.68
N THR A 334 -2.06 31.90 -2.99
CA THR A 334 -2.40 32.95 -3.97
C THR A 334 -2.15 32.54 -5.42
N ILE A 335 -1.63 31.34 -5.68
CA ILE A 335 -1.33 30.86 -7.03
C ILE A 335 -2.65 30.67 -7.80
N PRO A 336 -2.86 31.30 -8.97
CA PRO A 336 -4.11 31.17 -9.70
C PRO A 336 -4.36 29.74 -10.22
N PRO A 337 -5.62 29.32 -10.41
CA PRO A 337 -5.93 28.06 -11.08
C PRO A 337 -5.53 28.10 -12.56
N THR A 338 -4.99 26.99 -13.06
CA THR A 338 -4.49 26.80 -14.44
C THR A 338 -5.04 25.49 -15.02
N ILE A 339 -4.83 25.28 -16.32
CA ILE A 339 -5.10 24.01 -17.00
C ILE A 339 -3.92 23.06 -16.81
N VAL A 340 -4.21 21.84 -16.36
CA VAL A 340 -3.26 20.73 -16.29
C VAL A 340 -3.22 19.98 -17.63
N SER A 341 -4.38 19.67 -18.19
CA SER A 341 -4.53 18.98 -19.48
C SER A 341 -5.97 19.04 -20.00
N THR A 342 -6.17 18.63 -21.26
CA THR A 342 -7.48 18.47 -21.88
C THR A 342 -7.55 17.14 -22.65
N THR A 343 -8.77 16.61 -22.79
CA THR A 343 -9.10 15.50 -23.69
C THR A 343 -10.34 15.91 -24.50
N PRO A 344 -10.29 16.01 -25.83
CA PRO A 344 -9.12 15.88 -26.69
C PRO A 344 -8.01 16.91 -26.40
N ALA A 345 -6.81 16.66 -26.93
CA ALA A 345 -5.67 17.54 -26.78
C ALA A 345 -5.84 18.83 -27.60
N GLN A 346 -5.05 19.86 -27.28
CA GLN A 346 -5.00 21.10 -28.06
C GLN A 346 -4.69 20.82 -29.53
N ASN A 347 -5.48 21.39 -30.43
CA ASN A 347 -5.40 21.25 -31.89
C ASN A 347 -5.63 19.82 -32.42
N ASP A 348 -6.37 18.98 -31.69
CA ASP A 348 -6.75 17.65 -32.17
C ASP A 348 -7.56 17.75 -33.48
N SER A 349 -7.10 17.08 -34.54
CA SER A 349 -7.73 17.09 -35.86
C SER A 349 -8.56 15.84 -36.18
N LEU A 350 -8.63 14.90 -35.25
CA LEU A 350 -9.30 13.60 -35.42
C LEU A 350 -10.48 13.45 -34.46
N TYR A 351 -10.90 14.53 -33.80
CA TYR A 351 -11.97 14.48 -32.80
C TYR A 351 -13.28 13.94 -33.41
N PRO A 352 -13.89 12.90 -32.84
CA PRO A 352 -15.14 12.31 -33.35
C PRO A 352 -16.34 13.27 -33.38
N GLY A 353 -16.35 14.33 -32.55
CA GLY A 353 -17.48 15.27 -32.45
C GLY A 353 -18.64 14.81 -31.55
N ILE A 354 -18.51 13.63 -30.95
CA ILE A 354 -19.55 12.90 -30.20
C ILE A 354 -19.10 12.44 -28.81
N GLU A 355 -17.79 12.48 -28.55
CA GLU A 355 -17.24 12.17 -27.23
C GLU A 355 -17.43 13.39 -26.29
N ASN A 356 -17.07 13.22 -25.02
CA ASN A 356 -17.07 14.37 -24.11
C ASN A 356 -15.73 15.10 -24.22
N VAL A 357 -15.77 16.43 -24.13
CA VAL A 357 -14.56 17.23 -23.91
C VAL A 357 -14.32 17.31 -22.40
N VAL A 358 -13.13 16.97 -21.95
CA VAL A 358 -12.74 16.95 -20.53
C VAL A 358 -11.59 17.92 -20.31
N ILE A 359 -11.72 18.77 -19.29
CA ILE A 359 -10.73 19.78 -18.91
C ILE A 359 -10.30 19.53 -17.46
N TYR A 360 -8.99 19.43 -17.24
CA TYR A 360 -8.40 19.19 -15.92
C TYR A 360 -7.75 20.48 -15.41
N PHE A 361 -8.19 20.97 -14.24
CA PHE A 361 -7.67 22.17 -13.59
C PHE A 361 -6.69 21.81 -12.46
N SER A 362 -5.76 22.72 -12.17
CA SER A 362 -4.79 22.56 -11.07
C SER A 362 -5.45 22.70 -9.69
N ARG A 363 -6.52 23.50 -9.59
CA ARG A 363 -7.27 23.77 -8.34
C ARG A 363 -8.78 23.54 -8.51
N PRO A 364 -9.53 23.36 -7.39
CA PRO A 364 -10.98 23.25 -7.42
C PRO A 364 -11.64 24.53 -7.94
N MET A 365 -12.44 24.43 -8.99
CA MET A 365 -13.07 25.60 -9.62
C MET A 365 -14.42 25.97 -8.99
N ASP A 366 -14.78 27.25 -9.04
CA ASP A 366 -16.17 27.67 -8.82
C ASP A 366 -16.99 27.35 -10.07
N LYS A 367 -17.90 26.39 -9.92
CA LYS A 367 -18.72 25.88 -11.04
C LYS A 367 -19.59 26.93 -11.69
N THR A 368 -20.18 27.83 -10.90
CA THR A 368 -21.04 28.91 -11.42
C THR A 368 -20.20 29.96 -12.14
N SER A 369 -19.02 30.27 -11.60
CA SER A 369 -18.06 31.17 -12.23
C SER A 369 -17.56 30.62 -13.57
N VAL A 370 -17.22 29.34 -13.65
CA VAL A 370 -16.78 28.72 -14.92
C VAL A 370 -17.94 28.65 -15.92
N ALA A 371 -19.13 28.23 -15.48
CA ALA A 371 -20.31 28.11 -16.35
C ALA A 371 -20.72 29.46 -16.99
N SER A 372 -20.50 30.57 -16.30
CA SER A 372 -20.76 31.93 -16.82
C SER A 372 -19.64 32.48 -17.71
N ASN A 373 -18.50 31.79 -17.80
CA ASN A 373 -17.32 32.21 -18.56
C ASN A 373 -16.90 31.22 -19.65
N ILE A 374 -17.70 30.18 -19.92
CA ILE A 374 -17.41 29.21 -20.98
C ILE A 374 -18.16 29.57 -22.27
N THR A 375 -17.47 29.49 -23.41
CA THR A 375 -18.06 29.70 -24.74
C THR A 375 -17.54 28.66 -25.73
N ILE A 376 -18.39 28.22 -26.65
CA ILE A 376 -18.03 27.29 -27.74
C ILE A 376 -18.36 27.96 -29.08
N THR A 377 -17.37 28.01 -29.98
CA THR A 377 -17.49 28.64 -31.31
C THR A 377 -17.06 27.66 -32.41
N PRO A 378 -17.91 27.37 -33.44
CA PRO A 378 -19.28 27.83 -33.60
C PRO A 378 -20.19 27.29 -32.48
N THR A 379 -21.33 27.97 -32.27
CA THR A 379 -22.23 27.65 -31.15
C THR A 379 -22.75 26.21 -31.24
N ALA A 380 -22.65 25.48 -30.13
CA ALA A 380 -23.20 24.14 -29.96
C ALA A 380 -23.88 24.03 -28.59
N SER A 381 -24.91 23.19 -28.48
CA SER A 381 -25.54 22.86 -27.19
C SER A 381 -24.62 21.96 -26.37
N TYR A 382 -24.54 22.23 -25.06
CA TYR A 382 -23.74 21.45 -24.15
C TYR A 382 -24.34 21.37 -22.74
N THR A 383 -23.90 20.37 -21.99
CA THR A 383 -24.12 20.24 -20.55
C THR A 383 -22.78 20.09 -19.83
N LEU A 384 -22.70 20.61 -18.61
CA LEU A 384 -21.49 20.58 -17.80
C LEU A 384 -21.68 19.62 -16.62
N SER A 385 -20.70 18.76 -16.38
CA SER A 385 -20.62 17.94 -15.19
C SER A 385 -19.23 18.03 -14.58
N TRP A 386 -19.14 17.83 -13.26
CA TRP A 386 -17.91 18.03 -12.51
C TRP A 386 -17.57 16.78 -11.70
N SER A 387 -16.27 16.50 -11.59
CA SER A 387 -15.74 15.42 -10.76
C SER A 387 -14.42 15.84 -10.11
N ASN A 388 -13.80 14.93 -9.35
CA ASN A 388 -12.49 15.13 -8.71
C ASN A 388 -12.44 16.40 -7.83
N ASN A 389 -13.42 16.55 -6.91
CA ASN A 389 -13.59 17.74 -6.07
C ASN A 389 -13.63 19.07 -6.86
N ASP A 390 -14.36 19.07 -7.98
CA ASP A 390 -14.50 20.21 -8.90
C ASP A 390 -13.18 20.63 -9.59
N LYS A 391 -12.19 19.73 -9.71
CA LYS A 391 -10.98 19.92 -10.53
C LYS A 391 -11.11 19.40 -11.97
N THR A 392 -12.16 18.64 -12.27
CA THR A 392 -12.36 18.06 -13.60
C THR A 392 -13.73 18.48 -14.13
N LEU A 393 -13.73 19.19 -15.25
CA LEU A 393 -14.91 19.60 -15.99
C LEU A 393 -15.11 18.69 -17.19
N THR A 394 -16.29 18.08 -17.29
CA THR A 394 -16.72 17.32 -18.46
C THR A 394 -17.82 18.10 -19.17
N ILE A 395 -17.56 18.47 -20.42
CA ILE A 395 -18.46 19.15 -21.34
C ILE A 395 -19.02 18.09 -22.30
N LYS A 396 -20.30 17.79 -22.14
CA LYS A 396 -21.02 16.90 -23.06
C LYS A 396 -21.74 17.75 -24.09
N THR A 397 -21.43 17.56 -25.36
CA THR A 397 -22.02 18.29 -26.48
C THR A 397 -23.06 17.43 -27.19
N ASP A 398 -24.19 18.03 -27.58
CA ASP A 398 -25.32 17.25 -28.12
C ASP A 398 -25.20 16.93 -29.63
N ASN A 399 -24.11 17.34 -30.29
CA ASN A 399 -23.55 16.88 -31.57
C ASN A 399 -22.74 18.02 -32.20
N PHE A 400 -21.42 17.90 -32.28
CA PHE A 400 -20.65 18.79 -33.13
C PHE A 400 -20.86 18.43 -34.61
N ASN A 401 -20.86 19.44 -35.46
CA ASN A 401 -20.83 19.23 -36.91
C ASN A 401 -19.50 18.58 -37.28
N PHE A 402 -19.53 17.64 -38.23
CA PHE A 402 -18.32 17.04 -38.79
C PHE A 402 -17.51 18.06 -39.62
N VAL A 403 -16.21 17.80 -39.79
CA VAL A 403 -15.29 18.64 -40.58
C VAL A 403 -15.38 20.12 -40.19
N THR A 404 -15.50 20.38 -38.89
CA THR A 404 -15.73 21.72 -38.34
C THR A 404 -14.74 21.98 -37.21
N GLN A 405 -14.06 23.12 -37.26
CA GLN A 405 -13.23 23.59 -36.15
C GLN A 405 -14.13 24.16 -35.04
N TYR A 406 -13.89 23.74 -33.81
CA TYR A 406 -14.50 24.30 -32.61
C TYR A 406 -13.43 24.88 -31.69
N ASP A 407 -13.66 26.10 -31.22
CA ASP A 407 -12.90 26.77 -30.17
C ASP A 407 -13.75 26.78 -28.89
N ILE A 408 -13.27 26.08 -27.86
CA ILE A 408 -13.87 26.00 -26.53
C ILE A 408 -13.05 26.89 -25.60
N THR A 409 -13.59 28.05 -25.26
CA THR A 409 -12.90 29.05 -24.45
C THR A 409 -13.44 29.09 -23.04
N ILE A 410 -12.54 29.10 -22.04
CA ILE A 410 -12.83 29.48 -20.66
C ILE A 410 -12.23 30.88 -20.46
N GLY A 411 -13.08 31.86 -20.21
CA GLY A 411 -12.67 33.24 -19.97
C GLY A 411 -11.89 33.40 -18.65
N GLY A 412 -10.89 34.29 -18.64
CA GLY A 412 -10.04 34.52 -17.46
C GLY A 412 -10.74 35.15 -16.25
N ASN A 413 -11.99 35.61 -16.42
CA ASN A 413 -12.87 36.01 -15.31
C ASN A 413 -13.45 34.81 -14.53
N ALA A 414 -13.26 33.58 -15.02
CA ALA A 414 -13.54 32.38 -14.24
C ALA A 414 -12.69 32.36 -12.96
N LYS A 415 -13.20 31.70 -11.91
CA LYS A 415 -12.55 31.68 -10.60
C LYS A 415 -12.45 30.28 -10.01
N ASP A 416 -11.45 30.09 -9.16
CA ASP A 416 -11.44 28.96 -8.23
C ASP A 416 -12.46 29.14 -7.10
N LYS A 417 -12.63 28.11 -6.26
CA LYS A 417 -13.50 28.17 -5.07
C LYS A 417 -13.06 29.19 -4.01
N TYR A 418 -11.85 29.73 -4.12
CA TYR A 418 -11.28 30.68 -3.18
C TYR A 418 -11.37 32.12 -3.69
N GLY A 419 -11.78 32.32 -4.94
CA GLY A 419 -12.00 33.62 -5.56
C GLY A 419 -10.86 34.12 -6.43
N HIS A 420 -9.80 33.34 -6.65
CA HIS A 420 -8.70 33.70 -7.55
C HIS A 420 -9.12 33.59 -9.00
N LEU A 421 -8.71 34.56 -9.82
CA LEU A 421 -8.95 34.58 -11.25
C LEU A 421 -8.18 33.46 -11.96
N PHE A 422 -8.79 32.91 -13.00
CA PHE A 422 -8.23 31.86 -13.83
C PHE A 422 -7.07 32.35 -14.68
N ASP A 423 -5.98 31.60 -14.66
CA ASP A 423 -4.77 31.82 -15.45
C ASP A 423 -4.77 30.83 -16.62
N GLY A 424 -5.39 31.26 -17.73
CA GLY A 424 -5.57 30.43 -18.91
C GLY A 424 -4.33 30.26 -19.78
N ASP A 425 -3.33 31.15 -19.67
CA ASP A 425 -2.08 31.08 -20.43
C ASP A 425 -0.90 30.50 -19.60
N GLY A 426 -1.09 30.34 -18.29
CA GLY A 426 -0.13 29.75 -17.37
C GLY A 426 1.02 30.68 -17.00
N ASN A 427 0.85 32.01 -17.13
CA ASN A 427 1.90 33.00 -16.86
C ASN A 427 2.11 33.30 -15.36
N GLY A 428 1.26 32.74 -14.48
CA GLY A 428 1.26 32.93 -13.03
C GLY A 428 0.36 34.07 -12.55
N ILE A 429 -0.36 34.74 -13.45
CA ILE A 429 -1.27 35.86 -13.19
C ILE A 429 -2.67 35.47 -13.68
N GLY A 430 -3.65 35.51 -12.78
CA GLY A 430 -5.05 35.25 -13.15
C GLY A 430 -5.67 36.41 -13.93
N GLY A 431 -6.53 36.08 -14.90
CA GLY A 431 -7.28 37.05 -15.70
C GLY A 431 -7.30 36.74 -17.20
N ASP A 432 -6.46 35.81 -17.66
CA ASP A 432 -6.32 35.45 -19.07
C ASP A 432 -7.15 34.22 -19.45
N PRO A 433 -7.75 34.20 -20.66
CA PRO A 433 -8.56 33.08 -21.11
C PRO A 433 -7.71 31.89 -21.58
N PHE A 434 -8.29 30.69 -21.53
CA PHE A 434 -7.78 29.50 -22.20
C PHE A 434 -8.70 29.14 -23.37
N THR A 435 -8.16 28.78 -24.52
CA THR A 435 -8.95 28.32 -25.69
C THR A 435 -8.45 26.97 -26.18
N LEU A 436 -9.30 25.96 -26.06
CA LEU A 436 -9.11 24.64 -26.65
C LEU A 436 -9.64 24.64 -28.09
N THR A 437 -8.74 24.52 -29.07
CA THR A 437 -9.10 24.39 -30.48
C THR A 437 -9.08 22.92 -30.89
N ILE A 438 -10.15 22.45 -31.52
CA ILE A 438 -10.31 21.08 -32.02
C ILE A 438 -10.95 21.10 -33.40
N MET A 439 -10.68 20.10 -34.23
CA MET A 439 -11.31 19.89 -35.53
C MET A 439 -11.96 18.51 -35.57
N THR A 440 -13.26 18.49 -35.84
CA THR A 440 -14.00 17.25 -36.00
C THR A 440 -13.66 16.57 -37.32
N LYS A 441 -13.58 15.24 -37.33
CA LYS A 441 -13.28 14.47 -38.54
C LYS A 441 -14.50 14.30 -39.47
N HIS A 442 -14.32 13.60 -40.59
CA HIS A 442 -15.42 13.19 -41.47
C HIS A 442 -16.38 12.23 -40.73
N PRO A 443 -17.68 12.21 -41.10
CA PRO A 443 -18.61 11.22 -40.58
C PRO A 443 -18.14 9.82 -40.97
N ASP A 444 -18.05 8.95 -39.97
CA ASP A 444 -18.06 7.52 -40.22
C ASP A 444 -19.47 7.11 -40.65
N LEU A 445 -19.56 6.25 -41.66
CA LEU A 445 -20.83 5.71 -42.17
C LEU A 445 -20.82 4.18 -42.20
N THR A 446 -19.71 3.56 -41.82
CA THR A 446 -19.58 2.11 -41.76
C THR A 446 -19.99 1.62 -40.39
N ALA A 447 -20.70 0.49 -40.35
CA ALA A 447 -21.05 -0.17 -39.10
C ALA A 447 -19.87 -1.03 -38.62
N PRO A 448 -19.74 -1.25 -37.31
CA PRO A 448 -18.61 -1.99 -36.76
C PRO A 448 -18.69 -3.45 -37.17
N SER A 449 -17.56 -4.04 -37.53
CA SER A 449 -17.45 -5.45 -37.91
C SER A 449 -16.67 -6.26 -36.88
N ILE A 450 -17.11 -7.50 -36.64
CA ILE A 450 -16.41 -8.42 -35.74
C ILE A 450 -15.19 -8.98 -36.47
N THR A 451 -14.01 -8.74 -35.93
CA THR A 451 -12.73 -9.18 -36.52
C THR A 451 -12.22 -10.49 -35.95
N ASP A 452 -12.54 -10.80 -34.69
CA ASP A 452 -12.12 -12.04 -34.04
C ASP A 452 -13.07 -12.45 -32.91
N VAL A 453 -13.18 -13.76 -32.70
CA VAL A 453 -13.99 -14.38 -31.63
C VAL A 453 -13.21 -15.54 -31.02
N TYR A 454 -13.09 -15.52 -29.69
CA TYR A 454 -12.54 -16.62 -28.90
C TYR A 454 -13.53 -17.04 -27.79
N PRO A 455 -13.76 -18.35 -27.58
CA PRO A 455 -13.33 -19.47 -28.43
C PRO A 455 -13.83 -19.33 -29.88
N HIS A 456 -13.05 -19.85 -30.83
CA HIS A 456 -13.42 -19.77 -32.24
C HIS A 456 -14.72 -20.55 -32.51
N ALA A 457 -15.41 -20.21 -33.59
CA ALA A 457 -16.65 -20.87 -33.99
C ALA A 457 -16.48 -22.40 -34.08
N ASN A 458 -17.36 -23.13 -33.42
CA ASN A 458 -17.39 -24.58 -33.29
C ASN A 458 -16.18 -25.18 -32.54
N ALA A 459 -15.46 -24.38 -31.73
CA ALA A 459 -14.40 -24.89 -30.88
C ALA A 459 -14.94 -25.97 -29.93
N THR A 460 -14.22 -27.08 -29.81
CA THR A 460 -14.48 -28.16 -28.86
C THR A 460 -13.40 -28.17 -27.79
N ASN A 461 -13.64 -28.90 -26.70
CA ASN A 461 -12.71 -29.02 -25.57
C ASN A 461 -12.37 -27.67 -24.89
N VAL A 462 -13.33 -26.74 -24.88
CA VAL A 462 -13.19 -25.48 -24.16
C VAL A 462 -13.30 -25.74 -22.66
N GLU A 463 -12.46 -25.09 -21.85
CA GLU A 463 -12.56 -25.17 -20.38
C GLU A 463 -13.92 -24.65 -19.89
N TYR A 464 -14.29 -24.97 -18.64
CA TYR A 464 -15.58 -24.56 -18.06
C TYR A 464 -15.57 -23.12 -17.49
N ARG A 465 -14.40 -22.46 -17.41
CA ARG A 465 -14.26 -21.02 -17.05
C ARG A 465 -13.46 -20.24 -18.10
N PRO A 466 -13.87 -20.23 -19.38
CA PRO A 466 -13.16 -19.48 -20.40
C PRO A 466 -13.40 -17.98 -20.18
N VAL A 467 -12.50 -17.13 -20.70
CA VAL A 467 -12.84 -15.73 -20.98
C VAL A 467 -13.25 -15.68 -22.44
N LEU A 468 -14.51 -15.31 -22.70
CA LEU A 468 -14.97 -15.14 -24.08
C LEU A 468 -14.52 -13.77 -24.57
N ASN A 469 -13.99 -13.68 -25.77
CA ASN A 469 -13.39 -12.47 -26.32
C ASN A 469 -13.94 -12.18 -27.72
N ILE A 470 -14.46 -10.97 -27.93
CA ILE A 470 -15.04 -10.53 -29.19
C ILE A 470 -14.39 -9.20 -29.58
N ALA A 471 -13.62 -9.18 -30.65
CA ALA A 471 -12.94 -7.99 -31.14
C ALA A 471 -13.71 -7.37 -32.32
N PHE A 472 -13.76 -6.04 -32.34
CA PHE A 472 -14.34 -5.23 -33.41
C PHE A 472 -13.24 -4.40 -34.09
N ASP A 473 -13.45 -4.05 -35.35
CA ASP A 473 -12.54 -3.21 -36.15
C ASP A 473 -12.53 -1.73 -35.75
N GLU A 474 -13.46 -1.28 -34.91
CA GLU A 474 -13.56 0.11 -34.46
C GLU A 474 -14.13 0.28 -33.03
N LEU A 475 -14.22 1.54 -32.58
CA LEU A 475 -14.75 1.89 -31.27
C LEU A 475 -16.27 1.76 -31.22
N LEU A 476 -16.78 1.07 -30.21
CA LEU A 476 -18.19 0.83 -30.00
C LEU A 476 -18.78 1.84 -29.02
N LYS A 477 -20.02 2.23 -29.27
CA LYS A 477 -20.83 2.97 -28.31
C LYS A 477 -21.32 2.03 -27.22
N THR A 478 -20.70 2.13 -26.06
CA THR A 478 -20.87 1.16 -24.96
C THR A 478 -22.31 1.01 -24.47
N SER A 479 -23.15 2.04 -24.61
CA SER A 479 -24.56 2.01 -24.20
C SER A 479 -25.43 1.05 -25.03
N THR A 480 -24.99 0.60 -26.20
CA THR A 480 -25.78 -0.31 -27.06
C THR A 480 -25.45 -1.78 -26.87
N ILE A 481 -24.42 -2.11 -26.08
CA ILE A 481 -23.81 -3.44 -26.03
C ILE A 481 -24.58 -4.42 -25.13
N SER A 482 -24.76 -4.08 -23.85
CA SER A 482 -25.15 -5.06 -22.81
C SER A 482 -26.50 -5.74 -23.06
N SER A 483 -27.45 -5.05 -23.68
CA SER A 483 -28.76 -5.61 -24.02
C SER A 483 -28.73 -6.60 -25.20
N ARG A 484 -27.64 -6.59 -25.99
CA ARG A 484 -27.50 -7.34 -27.26
C ARG A 484 -26.49 -8.47 -27.18
N PHE A 485 -25.74 -8.59 -26.09
CA PHE A 485 -24.78 -9.67 -25.89
C PHE A 485 -25.34 -10.71 -24.91
N LYS A 486 -25.34 -11.99 -25.31
CA LYS A 486 -25.73 -13.11 -24.44
C LYS A 486 -24.88 -14.34 -24.73
N VAL A 487 -24.70 -15.19 -23.72
CA VAL A 487 -24.13 -16.53 -23.87
C VAL A 487 -25.19 -17.51 -23.43
N VAL A 488 -25.62 -18.40 -24.32
CA VAL A 488 -26.78 -19.27 -24.11
C VAL A 488 -26.36 -20.73 -24.11
N ARG A 489 -26.75 -21.51 -23.10
CA ARG A 489 -26.59 -22.97 -23.09
C ARG A 489 -27.63 -23.60 -24.00
N ASN A 490 -27.19 -24.36 -25.01
CA ASN A 490 -28.09 -24.84 -26.07
C ASN A 490 -29.11 -25.87 -25.58
N SER A 491 -28.76 -26.75 -24.65
CA SER A 491 -29.66 -27.80 -24.14
C SER A 491 -30.84 -27.27 -23.31
N THR A 492 -30.62 -26.21 -22.54
CA THR A 492 -31.61 -25.66 -21.60
C THR A 492 -32.15 -24.29 -22.00
N GLN A 493 -31.54 -23.66 -23.01
CA GLN A 493 -31.83 -22.29 -23.44
C GLN A 493 -31.69 -21.25 -22.30
N THR A 494 -30.81 -21.51 -21.34
CA THR A 494 -30.51 -20.61 -20.22
C THR A 494 -29.28 -19.76 -20.51
N ASN A 495 -29.22 -18.55 -19.94
CA ASN A 495 -28.05 -17.68 -20.08
C ASN A 495 -26.95 -18.11 -19.11
N ALA A 496 -25.70 -18.15 -19.57
CA ALA A 496 -24.55 -18.28 -18.69
C ALA A 496 -24.38 -17.02 -17.84
N ALA A 497 -24.03 -17.19 -16.57
CA ALA A 497 -23.76 -16.09 -15.65
C ALA A 497 -22.34 -15.55 -15.85
N GLY A 498 -22.19 -14.24 -15.92
CA GLY A 498 -20.89 -13.61 -16.09
C GLY A 498 -20.93 -12.09 -16.14
N ILE A 499 -19.75 -11.50 -16.27
CA ILE A 499 -19.51 -10.05 -16.30
C ILE A 499 -18.99 -9.69 -17.69
N LEU A 500 -19.70 -8.82 -18.40
CA LEU A 500 -19.25 -8.26 -19.66
C LEU A 500 -18.43 -6.98 -19.42
N LYS A 501 -17.23 -6.92 -19.97
CA LYS A 501 -16.36 -5.73 -19.97
C LYS A 501 -16.03 -5.32 -21.39
N HIS A 502 -15.93 -4.01 -21.60
CA HIS A 502 -15.45 -3.39 -22.83
C HIS A 502 -14.09 -2.77 -22.57
N TYR A 503 -13.16 -2.97 -23.51
CA TYR A 503 -11.87 -2.30 -23.55
C TYR A 503 -11.68 -1.66 -24.93
N ALA A 504 -11.03 -0.49 -24.96
CA ALA A 504 -10.62 0.20 -26.17
C ALA A 504 -9.10 0.08 -26.34
N ILE A 505 -8.65 -0.49 -27.47
CA ILE A 505 -7.23 -0.76 -27.75
C ILE A 505 -6.94 -0.31 -29.18
N ASP A 506 -6.01 0.64 -29.36
CA ASP A 506 -5.62 1.16 -30.68
C ASP A 506 -6.81 1.53 -31.60
N GLY A 507 -7.82 2.21 -31.06
CA GLY A 507 -9.02 2.62 -31.82
C GLY A 507 -10.01 1.49 -32.13
N ARG A 508 -9.83 0.30 -31.53
CA ARG A 508 -10.70 -0.87 -31.67
C ARG A 508 -11.36 -1.23 -30.34
N SER A 509 -12.53 -1.85 -30.39
CA SER A 509 -13.20 -2.38 -29.20
C SER A 509 -13.00 -3.86 -29.04
N VAL A 510 -12.80 -4.30 -27.80
CA VAL A 510 -12.87 -5.72 -27.43
C VAL A 510 -13.83 -5.91 -26.27
N LEU A 511 -14.70 -6.91 -26.40
CA LEU A 511 -15.62 -7.34 -25.36
C LEU A 511 -15.09 -8.62 -24.73
N ASN A 512 -14.83 -8.58 -23.43
CA ASN A 512 -14.54 -9.77 -22.63
C ASN A 512 -15.74 -10.14 -21.76
N PHE A 513 -16.25 -11.36 -21.92
CA PHE A 513 -17.24 -11.93 -21.03
C PHE A 513 -16.56 -12.92 -20.07
N PHE A 514 -16.51 -12.54 -18.81
CA PHE A 514 -15.95 -13.33 -17.73
C PHE A 514 -17.02 -14.19 -17.09
N VAL A 515 -16.86 -15.51 -17.19
CA VAL A 515 -17.82 -16.49 -16.65
C VAL A 515 -17.72 -16.52 -15.12
N SER A 516 -18.81 -16.11 -14.45
CA SER A 516 -18.83 -16.06 -12.98
C SER A 516 -19.08 -17.43 -12.35
N THR A 517 -19.85 -18.28 -13.04
CA THR A 517 -20.19 -19.65 -12.61
C THR A 517 -19.73 -20.63 -13.68
N PRO A 518 -18.99 -21.71 -13.33
CA PRO A 518 -18.53 -22.71 -14.29
C PRO A 518 -19.62 -23.13 -15.26
N LEU A 519 -19.28 -23.13 -16.54
CA LEU A 519 -20.13 -23.70 -17.58
C LEU A 519 -20.26 -25.20 -17.35
N ALA A 520 -21.44 -25.75 -17.59
CA ALA A 520 -21.65 -27.19 -17.57
C ALA A 520 -20.73 -27.91 -18.57
N GLU A 521 -20.23 -29.10 -18.19
CA GLU A 521 -19.36 -29.96 -18.99
C GLU A 521 -20.13 -30.58 -20.17
N ASN A 522 -19.43 -30.89 -21.28
CA ASN A 522 -20.01 -31.49 -22.49
C ASN A 522 -21.23 -30.78 -23.06
N GLU A 523 -21.27 -29.46 -22.92
CA GLU A 523 -22.42 -28.66 -23.30
C GLU A 523 -22.02 -27.64 -24.35
N THR A 524 -22.88 -27.50 -25.35
CA THR A 524 -22.71 -26.48 -26.38
C THR A 524 -23.34 -25.17 -25.89
N TYR A 525 -22.57 -24.09 -26.00
CA TYR A 525 -22.98 -22.73 -25.73
C TYR A 525 -22.90 -21.91 -27.01
N THR A 526 -23.84 -20.97 -27.16
CA THR A 526 -23.84 -19.98 -28.26
C THR A 526 -23.57 -18.59 -27.70
N ILE A 527 -22.52 -17.94 -28.19
CA ILE A 527 -22.29 -16.49 -28.05
C ILE A 527 -23.21 -15.80 -29.06
N LYS A 528 -24.18 -15.04 -28.56
CA LYS A 528 -25.17 -14.30 -29.35
C LYS A 528 -24.89 -12.80 -29.27
N ILE A 529 -24.71 -12.18 -30.42
CA ILE A 529 -24.52 -10.75 -30.58
C ILE A 529 -25.62 -10.26 -31.51
N GLN A 530 -26.63 -9.59 -30.94
CA GLN A 530 -27.78 -9.12 -31.72
C GLN A 530 -27.45 -7.84 -32.50
N ALA A 531 -28.13 -7.65 -33.63
CA ALA A 531 -28.05 -6.45 -34.45
C ALA A 531 -28.35 -5.17 -33.64
N GLY A 532 -27.78 -4.05 -34.08
CA GLY A 532 -27.95 -2.73 -33.48
C GLY A 532 -26.90 -2.38 -32.43
N ILE A 533 -25.75 -3.07 -32.41
CA ILE A 533 -24.56 -2.53 -31.74
C ILE A 533 -24.04 -1.39 -32.60
N GLU A 534 -23.91 -0.20 -32.02
CA GLU A 534 -23.44 0.99 -32.73
C GLU A 534 -21.94 1.19 -32.51
N ASP A 535 -21.24 1.68 -33.53
CA ASP A 535 -19.96 2.37 -33.32
C ASP A 535 -20.18 3.66 -32.54
N ILE A 536 -19.10 4.38 -32.20
CA ILE A 536 -19.24 5.68 -31.54
C ILE A 536 -20.06 6.66 -32.41
N PHE A 537 -20.00 6.58 -33.75
CA PHE A 537 -20.71 7.46 -34.70
C PHE A 537 -22.21 7.15 -34.88
N GLY A 538 -22.71 6.08 -34.27
CA GLY A 538 -24.12 5.70 -34.33
C GLY A 538 -24.49 4.82 -35.52
N ASN A 539 -23.51 4.21 -36.21
CA ASN A 539 -23.72 3.23 -37.27
C ASN A 539 -24.02 1.86 -36.65
N PRO A 540 -25.25 1.31 -36.79
CA PRO A 540 -25.62 0.05 -36.14
C PRO A 540 -25.22 -1.16 -36.99
N THR A 541 -24.76 -2.24 -36.34
CA THR A 541 -24.70 -3.56 -36.97
C THR A 541 -26.09 -3.98 -37.47
N THR A 542 -26.17 -4.56 -38.66
CA THR A 542 -27.45 -4.89 -39.31
C THR A 542 -27.89 -6.33 -39.14
N GLU A 543 -26.99 -7.22 -38.68
CA GLU A 543 -27.24 -8.66 -38.60
C GLU A 543 -26.91 -9.21 -37.21
N ASP A 544 -27.60 -10.28 -36.82
CA ASP A 544 -27.28 -11.06 -35.62
C ASP A 544 -26.11 -12.00 -35.92
N HIS A 545 -25.12 -12.05 -35.02
CA HIS A 545 -24.00 -12.99 -35.09
C HIS A 545 -24.10 -14.04 -33.98
N ASN A 546 -23.89 -15.31 -34.34
CA ASN A 546 -23.94 -16.44 -33.43
C ASN A 546 -22.68 -17.30 -33.59
N TYR A 547 -21.99 -17.59 -32.49
CA TYR A 547 -20.79 -18.43 -32.48
C TYR A 547 -20.94 -19.53 -31.44
N GLU A 548 -20.91 -20.78 -31.87
CA GLU A 548 -21.05 -21.93 -30.98
C GLU A 548 -19.68 -22.42 -30.48
N PHE A 549 -19.62 -22.95 -29.26
CA PHE A 549 -18.50 -23.71 -28.75
C PHE A 549 -18.99 -24.78 -27.78
N THR A 550 -18.22 -25.84 -27.58
CA THR A 550 -18.57 -26.97 -26.71
C THR A 550 -17.52 -27.14 -25.62
N THR A 551 -17.98 -27.17 -24.37
CA THR A 551 -17.12 -27.43 -23.20
C THR A 551 -16.63 -28.88 -23.18
N SER A 552 -15.47 -29.14 -22.59
CA SER A 552 -14.89 -30.50 -22.51
C SER A 552 -15.67 -31.45 -21.58
N ASN A 553 -15.44 -32.76 -21.76
CA ASN A 553 -15.85 -33.84 -20.85
C ASN A 553 -14.87 -34.08 -19.69
N SER A 554 -13.79 -33.31 -19.67
CA SER A 554 -12.64 -33.53 -18.82
C SER A 554 -12.38 -32.26 -18.04
N ASN A 555 -12.08 -32.42 -16.75
CA ASN A 555 -11.81 -31.31 -15.88
C ASN A 555 -10.33 -30.94 -16.00
N TYR A 556 -10.08 -29.72 -16.48
CA TYR A 556 -8.85 -29.02 -16.14
C TYR A 556 -8.95 -28.69 -14.65
N PHE A 557 -8.34 -29.51 -13.81
CA PHE A 557 -8.12 -29.14 -12.43
C PHE A 557 -6.84 -28.31 -12.40
N ALA A 558 -6.95 -27.07 -11.93
CA ALA A 558 -5.76 -26.30 -11.58
C ALA A 558 -5.05 -27.06 -10.46
N GLU A 559 -3.84 -27.53 -10.72
CA GLU A 559 -3.06 -28.31 -9.76
C GLU A 559 -2.39 -27.36 -8.77
N THR A 560 -1.81 -26.26 -9.27
CA THR A 560 -1.13 -25.27 -8.44
C THR A 560 -1.09 -23.90 -9.13
N ILE A 561 -1.53 -22.86 -8.43
CA ILE A 561 -1.27 -21.47 -8.83
C ILE A 561 0.21 -21.18 -8.60
N ILE A 562 0.93 -20.82 -9.66
CA ILE A 562 2.33 -20.38 -9.57
C ILE A 562 2.36 -18.90 -9.17
N ASP A 563 1.56 -18.06 -9.84
CA ASP A 563 1.36 -16.66 -9.48
C ASP A 563 0.00 -16.16 -10.00
N ASN A 564 -0.82 -15.61 -9.11
CA ASN A 564 -2.07 -14.94 -9.44
C ASN A 564 -1.95 -13.40 -9.36
N PHE A 565 -0.73 -12.88 -9.18
CA PHE A 565 -0.41 -11.46 -9.18
C PHE A 565 -1.08 -10.61 -8.08
N GLU A 566 -1.83 -11.22 -7.17
CA GLU A 566 -2.49 -10.54 -6.05
C GLU A 566 -1.47 -9.97 -5.04
N ALA A 567 -0.31 -10.62 -4.91
CA ALA A 567 0.83 -10.13 -4.14
C ALA A 567 1.63 -9.01 -4.86
N GLY A 568 1.26 -8.68 -6.10
CA GLY A 568 1.99 -7.76 -6.98
C GLY A 568 3.09 -8.44 -7.78
N VAL A 569 3.86 -7.64 -8.53
CA VAL A 569 4.89 -8.12 -9.47
C VAL A 569 6.31 -8.14 -8.89
N GLY A 570 6.46 -8.03 -7.56
CA GLY A 570 7.79 -7.94 -6.91
C GLY A 570 8.67 -9.18 -7.06
N ASN A 571 8.06 -10.32 -7.41
CA ASN A 571 8.73 -11.59 -7.68
C ASN A 571 9.29 -11.71 -9.10
N TRP A 572 9.05 -10.72 -9.95
CA TRP A 572 9.45 -10.70 -11.35
C TRP A 572 10.54 -9.65 -11.58
N TRP A 573 11.53 -9.98 -12.41
CA TRP A 573 12.58 -9.03 -12.77
C TRP A 573 12.09 -8.08 -13.84
N GLN A 574 12.38 -6.78 -13.68
CA GLN A 574 12.23 -5.82 -14.78
C GLN A 574 12.86 -6.38 -16.07
N PRO A 575 12.28 -6.12 -17.26
CA PRO A 575 12.71 -6.72 -18.52
C PRO A 575 14.22 -6.61 -18.78
N GLY A 576 14.82 -5.45 -18.48
CA GLY A 576 16.25 -5.19 -18.65
C GLY A 576 17.17 -5.83 -17.59
N GLY A 577 16.62 -6.43 -16.53
CA GLY A 577 17.39 -7.11 -15.48
C GLY A 577 17.90 -8.48 -15.90
N SER A 578 17.25 -9.12 -16.88
CA SER A 578 17.66 -10.41 -17.40
C SER A 578 18.80 -10.26 -18.41
N GLY A 579 19.92 -10.97 -18.19
CA GLY A 579 21.07 -10.95 -19.12
C GLY A 579 20.80 -11.57 -20.49
N SER A 580 19.63 -12.21 -20.68
CA SER A 580 19.19 -12.73 -21.98
C SER A 580 18.31 -11.76 -22.76
N THR A 581 17.84 -10.68 -22.13
CA THR A 581 17.02 -9.67 -22.80
C THR A 581 17.88 -8.86 -23.77
N THR A 582 17.43 -8.72 -25.03
CA THR A 582 18.15 -8.02 -26.09
C THR A 582 17.18 -7.36 -27.08
N GLY A 583 17.64 -6.31 -27.78
CA GLY A 583 16.88 -5.63 -28.82
C GLY A 583 15.72 -4.76 -28.31
N ILE A 584 15.74 -4.33 -27.04
CA ILE A 584 14.73 -3.45 -26.46
C ILE A 584 15.26 -2.01 -26.30
N LEU A 585 14.35 -1.04 -26.26
CA LEU A 585 14.60 0.31 -25.76
C LEU A 585 14.35 0.33 -24.24
N PRO A 586 15.39 0.41 -23.39
CA PRO A 586 15.26 0.15 -21.95
C PRO A 586 14.55 1.24 -21.17
N LEU A 587 14.46 2.47 -21.69
CA LEU A 587 13.77 3.57 -21.02
C LEU A 587 12.24 3.49 -21.12
N THR A 588 11.74 2.74 -22.10
CA THR A 588 10.31 2.62 -22.42
C THR A 588 9.80 1.20 -22.19
N THR A 589 10.67 0.18 -22.23
CA THR A 589 10.34 -1.21 -21.89
C THR A 589 10.38 -1.43 -20.38
N ASN A 590 9.23 -1.74 -19.76
CA ASN A 590 9.11 -1.89 -18.31
C ASN A 590 7.96 -2.83 -17.91
N MET A 591 8.05 -3.40 -16.71
CA MET A 591 6.98 -4.16 -16.08
C MET A 591 6.40 -3.38 -14.88
N ALA A 592 5.07 -3.38 -14.77
CA ALA A 592 4.35 -2.74 -13.68
C ALA A 592 3.14 -3.58 -13.23
N LEU A 593 2.52 -3.16 -12.12
CA LEU A 593 1.24 -3.67 -11.67
C LEU A 593 0.10 -2.89 -12.35
N SER A 594 -0.95 -3.57 -12.80
CA SER A 594 -2.18 -2.93 -13.30
C SER A 594 -3.37 -3.27 -12.42
N THR A 595 -4.22 -2.27 -12.16
CA THR A 595 -5.54 -2.43 -11.52
C THR A 595 -6.68 -2.11 -12.51
N ALA A 596 -6.36 -1.87 -13.78
CA ALA A 596 -7.32 -1.42 -14.80
C ALA A 596 -7.74 -2.56 -15.75
N ILE A 597 -6.80 -3.43 -16.11
CA ILE A 597 -7.02 -4.59 -16.99
C ILE A 597 -6.91 -5.85 -16.13
N LEU A 598 -8.03 -6.48 -15.82
CA LEU A 598 -8.11 -7.55 -14.82
C LEU A 598 -8.77 -8.81 -15.39
N ASN A 599 -8.35 -9.99 -14.92
CA ASN A 599 -9.06 -11.24 -15.18
C ASN A 599 -10.18 -11.47 -14.16
N LEU A 600 -11.42 -11.16 -14.52
CA LEU A 600 -12.53 -11.26 -13.57
C LEU A 600 -13.07 -12.69 -13.37
N ASN A 601 -12.54 -13.70 -14.08
CA ASN A 601 -12.92 -15.10 -13.85
C ASN A 601 -12.50 -15.62 -12.46
N THR A 602 -11.44 -15.05 -11.90
CA THR A 602 -10.84 -15.44 -10.61
C THR A 602 -11.05 -14.38 -9.51
N ALA A 603 -11.87 -13.36 -9.79
CA ALA A 603 -12.02 -12.17 -8.95
C ALA A 603 -10.69 -11.44 -8.67
N SER A 604 -9.75 -11.55 -9.61
CA SER A 604 -8.47 -10.84 -9.55
C SER A 604 -8.67 -9.34 -9.40
N THR A 605 -7.84 -8.73 -8.55
CA THR A 605 -7.78 -7.28 -8.34
C THR A 605 -6.57 -6.64 -9.01
N LYS A 606 -5.65 -7.47 -9.54
CA LYS A 606 -4.34 -7.06 -10.06
C LYS A 606 -3.89 -7.95 -11.21
N SER A 607 -3.23 -7.37 -12.20
CA SER A 607 -2.52 -8.13 -13.24
C SER A 607 -1.11 -7.59 -13.45
N MET A 608 -0.24 -8.40 -14.05
CA MET A 608 1.07 -7.93 -14.51
C MET A 608 0.92 -7.21 -15.84
N GLN A 609 1.38 -5.96 -15.90
CA GLN A 609 1.50 -5.18 -17.12
C GLN A 609 2.94 -5.23 -17.63
N LEU A 610 3.13 -5.59 -18.89
CA LEU A 610 4.42 -5.53 -19.58
C LEU A 610 4.32 -4.55 -20.75
N ASN A 611 4.96 -3.40 -20.62
CA ASN A 611 5.16 -2.44 -21.70
C ASN A 611 6.45 -2.82 -22.45
N TYR A 612 6.37 -3.01 -23.75
CA TYR A 612 7.53 -3.32 -24.57
C TYR A 612 7.74 -2.28 -25.67
N ASP A 613 9.01 -2.05 -25.98
CA ASP A 613 9.45 -1.17 -27.06
C ASP A 613 10.73 -1.75 -27.68
N TRP A 614 10.61 -2.24 -28.91
CA TRP A 614 11.68 -2.92 -29.61
C TRP A 614 12.58 -1.93 -30.36
N ASP A 615 13.89 -2.04 -30.18
CA ASP A 615 14.86 -1.38 -31.05
C ASP A 615 14.85 -2.09 -32.42
N VAL A 616 14.08 -1.55 -33.35
CA VAL A 616 13.91 -2.12 -34.70
C VAL A 616 15.22 -2.20 -35.50
N ALA A 617 16.29 -1.52 -35.08
CA ALA A 617 17.60 -1.60 -35.71
C ALA A 617 18.50 -2.70 -35.13
N ALA A 618 18.09 -3.37 -34.04
CA ALA A 618 18.85 -4.44 -33.43
C ALA A 618 18.93 -5.69 -34.33
N SER A 619 19.93 -6.54 -34.09
CA SER A 619 20.13 -7.79 -34.86
C SER A 619 19.40 -9.00 -34.25
N ALA A 620 18.86 -8.88 -33.05
CA ALA A 620 18.11 -9.92 -32.34
C ALA A 620 17.19 -9.27 -31.30
N TRP A 621 16.05 -9.93 -31.04
CA TRP A 621 15.02 -9.44 -30.13
C TRP A 621 14.56 -10.54 -29.19
N LEU A 622 14.70 -10.33 -27.89
CA LEU A 622 14.17 -11.22 -26.87
C LEU A 622 13.90 -10.41 -25.60
N ILE A 623 12.71 -10.50 -25.05
CA ILE A 623 12.44 -10.17 -23.65
C ILE A 623 12.34 -11.49 -22.92
N ARG A 624 13.08 -11.64 -21.82
CA ARG A 624 12.92 -12.74 -20.87
C ARG A 624 12.46 -12.16 -19.54
N GLU A 625 11.17 -12.26 -19.29
CA GLU A 625 10.54 -11.80 -18.05
C GLU A 625 10.67 -12.89 -16.98
N TYR A 626 11.69 -12.75 -16.13
CA TYR A 626 12.15 -13.82 -15.23
C TYR A 626 11.42 -13.82 -13.88
N PHE A 627 11.03 -15.01 -13.40
CA PHE A 627 10.36 -15.22 -12.12
C PHE A 627 11.33 -15.78 -11.05
N THR A 628 11.42 -15.09 -9.91
CA THR A 628 12.43 -15.34 -8.86
C THR A 628 12.10 -16.38 -7.77
N PRO A 629 10.85 -16.60 -7.34
CA PRO A 629 10.54 -17.53 -6.25
C PRO A 629 10.83 -19.00 -6.55
N SER A 630 10.82 -19.82 -5.51
CA SER A 630 10.78 -21.28 -5.66
C SER A 630 9.47 -21.71 -6.29
N THR A 631 9.45 -21.90 -7.60
CA THR A 631 8.29 -22.46 -8.31
C THR A 631 8.03 -23.90 -7.87
N PRO A 632 6.75 -24.31 -7.78
CA PRO A 632 6.38 -25.72 -7.69
C PRO A 632 7.09 -26.54 -8.77
N THR A 633 7.48 -27.76 -8.43
CA THR A 633 7.98 -28.73 -9.41
C THR A 633 6.83 -29.51 -10.01
N PHE A 634 6.85 -29.72 -11.32
CA PHE A 634 5.84 -30.48 -12.04
C PHE A 634 6.46 -31.46 -13.05
N GLY A 635 5.65 -32.43 -13.47
CA GLY A 635 6.03 -33.48 -14.43
C GLY A 635 5.67 -33.11 -15.87
N THR A 636 5.89 -34.06 -16.78
CA THR A 636 5.48 -33.93 -18.19
C THR A 636 4.00 -34.21 -18.42
N ASN A 637 3.25 -34.67 -17.42
CA ASN A 637 1.78 -34.84 -17.50
C ASN A 637 1.01 -33.54 -17.19
N THR A 638 1.71 -32.41 -17.07
CA THR A 638 1.17 -31.11 -16.69
C THR A 638 0.92 -30.23 -17.91
N ILE A 639 -0.08 -29.37 -17.82
CA ILE A 639 -0.38 -28.29 -18.75
C ILE A 639 -0.03 -26.99 -18.04
N LEU A 640 0.92 -26.22 -18.60
CA LEU A 640 1.26 -24.90 -18.10
C LEU A 640 0.36 -23.86 -18.76
N GLN A 641 -0.30 -23.02 -17.97
CA GLN A 641 -1.29 -22.07 -18.47
C GLN A 641 -1.12 -20.67 -17.86
N VAL A 642 -1.46 -19.65 -18.65
CA VAL A 642 -1.61 -18.27 -18.18
C VAL A 642 -2.72 -17.58 -18.97
N PHE A 643 -3.51 -16.73 -18.31
CA PHE A 643 -4.35 -15.79 -19.05
C PHE A 643 -3.49 -14.64 -19.53
N MET A 644 -3.58 -14.34 -20.82
CA MET A 644 -2.84 -13.24 -21.43
C MET A 644 -3.83 -12.28 -22.12
N PHE A 645 -3.71 -11.00 -21.80
CA PHE A 645 -4.38 -9.94 -22.53
C PHE A 645 -3.50 -9.55 -23.72
N GLY A 646 -3.93 -9.95 -24.91
CA GLY A 646 -3.25 -9.71 -26.17
C GLY A 646 -3.48 -8.30 -26.71
N ASP A 647 -2.55 -7.83 -27.52
CA ASP A 647 -2.50 -6.50 -28.09
C ASP A 647 -2.59 -6.49 -29.62
N GLY A 648 -2.81 -7.64 -30.24
CA GLY A 648 -2.91 -7.81 -31.69
C GLY A 648 -1.63 -7.45 -32.45
N SER A 649 -0.48 -7.42 -31.79
CA SER A 649 0.80 -6.99 -32.38
C SER A 649 1.38 -7.96 -33.41
N ASN A 650 0.94 -9.22 -33.40
CA ASN A 650 1.55 -10.38 -34.08
C ASN A 650 2.97 -10.71 -33.58
N ASN A 651 3.46 -10.04 -32.53
CA ASN A 651 4.67 -10.47 -31.82
C ASN A 651 4.43 -11.83 -31.17
N LYS A 652 5.50 -12.49 -30.72
CA LYS A 652 5.39 -13.88 -30.27
C LYS A 652 5.63 -13.98 -28.78
N PHE A 653 4.88 -14.87 -28.14
CA PHE A 653 4.99 -15.24 -26.72
C PHE A 653 5.34 -16.73 -26.59
N ARG A 654 6.07 -17.12 -25.54
CA ARG A 654 6.23 -18.53 -25.13
C ARG A 654 6.57 -18.66 -23.65
N PHE A 655 6.35 -19.85 -23.10
CA PHE A 655 6.80 -20.20 -21.76
C PHE A 655 8.25 -20.71 -21.79
N ALA A 656 8.97 -20.51 -20.69
CA ALA A 656 10.23 -21.17 -20.42
C ALA A 656 10.16 -21.92 -19.08
N VAL A 657 10.73 -23.11 -19.06
CA VAL A 657 10.90 -23.96 -17.87
C VAL A 657 12.37 -24.30 -17.67
N ARG A 658 12.74 -24.58 -16.43
CA ARG A 658 14.08 -25.02 -16.02
C ARG A 658 14.01 -26.45 -15.48
N GLU A 659 15.08 -27.18 -15.71
CA GLU A 659 15.23 -28.57 -15.25
C GLU A 659 16.16 -28.62 -14.03
N THR A 660 16.31 -29.82 -13.44
CA THR A 660 17.10 -29.99 -12.21
C THR A 660 18.61 -30.01 -12.46
N ALA A 661 19.05 -30.29 -13.70
CA ALA A 661 20.45 -30.17 -14.08
C ALA A 661 20.85 -28.68 -14.29
N PRO A 662 22.00 -28.23 -13.77
CA PRO A 662 22.42 -26.84 -13.93
C PRO A 662 22.66 -26.50 -15.41
N GLY A 663 21.91 -25.51 -15.92
CA GLY A 663 22.07 -24.98 -17.27
C GLY A 663 21.07 -25.50 -18.31
N ASN A 664 20.10 -26.33 -17.94
CA ASN A 664 19.07 -26.83 -18.86
C ASN A 664 17.78 -26.01 -18.78
N PHE A 665 17.36 -25.45 -19.92
CA PHE A 665 16.12 -24.71 -20.08
C PHE A 665 15.37 -25.23 -21.30
N GLU A 666 14.08 -25.48 -21.14
CA GLU A 666 13.20 -25.81 -22.25
C GLU A 666 12.14 -24.75 -22.42
N VAL A 667 11.69 -24.55 -23.65
CA VAL A 667 10.70 -23.52 -23.98
C VAL A 667 9.56 -24.14 -24.76
N SER A 668 8.37 -23.56 -24.62
CA SER A 668 7.26 -23.94 -25.50
C SER A 668 7.53 -23.47 -26.94
N PRO A 669 6.79 -24.02 -27.94
CA PRO A 669 6.64 -23.35 -29.22
C PRO A 669 6.15 -21.90 -29.06
N TRP A 670 6.39 -21.09 -30.08
CA TRP A 670 5.93 -19.70 -30.12
C TRP A 670 4.42 -19.61 -30.39
N TYR A 671 3.74 -18.72 -29.67
CA TYR A 671 2.36 -18.32 -29.90
C TYR A 671 2.33 -16.90 -30.48
N ASP A 672 1.68 -16.70 -31.63
CA ASP A 672 1.49 -15.37 -32.21
C ASP A 672 0.43 -14.58 -31.43
N ILE A 673 0.77 -13.40 -30.94
CA ILE A 673 -0.12 -12.45 -30.24
C ILE A 673 -0.96 -11.69 -31.28
N ASN A 674 -1.79 -12.43 -32.01
CA ASN A 674 -2.63 -11.93 -33.09
C ASN A 674 -4.06 -11.59 -32.66
N TRP A 675 -4.36 -11.67 -31.36
CA TRP A 675 -5.66 -11.36 -30.78
C TRP A 675 -5.60 -10.11 -29.90
N LEU A 676 -6.74 -9.47 -29.72
CA LEU A 676 -6.96 -8.41 -28.74
C LEU A 676 -7.71 -8.96 -27.54
N GLY A 677 -7.35 -8.55 -26.32
CA GLY A 677 -8.07 -8.91 -25.10
C GLY A 677 -7.65 -10.23 -24.45
N TRP A 678 -8.37 -10.67 -23.43
CA TRP A 678 -8.01 -11.86 -22.63
C TRP A 678 -8.20 -13.17 -23.40
N LYS A 679 -7.18 -14.04 -23.34
CA LYS A 679 -7.18 -15.40 -23.87
C LYS A 679 -6.36 -16.33 -22.97
N LEU A 680 -6.80 -17.57 -22.79
CA LEU A 680 -5.99 -18.58 -22.11
C LEU A 680 -4.94 -19.14 -23.07
N ILE A 681 -3.66 -19.07 -22.68
CA ILE A 681 -2.56 -19.70 -23.39
C ILE A 681 -2.15 -20.95 -22.62
N SER A 682 -1.98 -22.07 -23.32
CA SER A 682 -1.71 -23.38 -22.72
C SER A 682 -0.59 -24.11 -23.46
N TRP A 683 0.35 -24.66 -22.68
CA TRP A 683 1.38 -25.58 -23.16
C TRP A 683 1.21 -26.94 -22.49
N ASP A 684 0.71 -27.91 -23.25
CA ASP A 684 0.57 -29.30 -22.81
C ASP A 684 1.91 -30.02 -22.92
N LEU A 685 2.57 -30.23 -21.77
CA LEU A 685 3.88 -30.86 -21.70
C LEU A 685 3.81 -32.35 -22.08
N SER A 686 2.63 -32.97 -22.04
CA SER A 686 2.46 -34.40 -22.34
C SER A 686 2.64 -34.71 -23.82
N GLN A 687 2.50 -33.69 -24.67
CA GLN A 687 2.78 -33.79 -26.09
C GLN A 687 4.28 -33.81 -26.41
N GLY A 688 5.15 -33.51 -25.44
CA GLY A 688 6.61 -33.48 -25.62
C GLY A 688 7.10 -32.40 -26.58
N GLN A 689 6.27 -31.42 -26.94
CA GLN A 689 6.60 -30.38 -27.90
C GLN A 689 7.40 -29.25 -27.25
N THR A 690 8.60 -28.99 -27.76
CA THR A 690 9.49 -27.91 -27.32
C THR A 690 9.83 -26.97 -28.49
N GLY A 691 10.18 -25.73 -28.17
CA GLY A 691 10.78 -24.78 -29.10
C GLY A 691 12.30 -24.74 -28.96
N ASN A 692 12.98 -24.14 -29.94
CA ASN A 692 14.44 -24.01 -29.89
C ASN A 692 14.87 -22.76 -29.08
N TRP A 693 15.80 -22.93 -28.15
CA TRP A 693 16.52 -21.82 -27.49
C TRP A 693 17.94 -22.25 -27.07
N ILE A 694 18.19 -22.43 -25.77
CA ILE A 694 19.49 -22.86 -25.20
C ILE A 694 19.45 -24.29 -24.63
N GLY A 695 18.29 -24.96 -24.70
CA GLY A 695 18.06 -26.33 -24.23
C GLY A 695 18.46 -27.43 -25.21
N ASN A 696 18.15 -28.67 -24.83
CA ASN A 696 18.35 -29.87 -25.63
C ASN A 696 17.05 -30.33 -26.34
N ASN A 697 15.95 -29.59 -26.17
CA ASN A 697 14.62 -29.86 -26.73
C ASN A 697 13.94 -31.12 -26.16
N VAL A 698 14.38 -31.61 -25.01
CA VAL A 698 13.82 -32.79 -24.32
C VAL A 698 13.37 -32.37 -22.93
N LEU A 699 12.11 -32.66 -22.56
CA LEU A 699 11.59 -32.33 -21.24
C LEU A 699 12.02 -33.37 -20.19
N GLU A 700 12.91 -32.99 -19.28
CA GLU A 700 13.49 -33.83 -18.23
C GLU A 700 12.99 -33.40 -16.82
N PRO A 701 11.90 -34.00 -16.30
CA PRO A 701 11.36 -33.63 -15.00
C PRO A 701 12.30 -33.99 -13.82
N PRO A 702 12.18 -33.31 -12.66
CA PRO A 702 11.15 -32.33 -12.34
C PRO A 702 11.41 -30.97 -12.99
N LEU A 703 10.36 -30.42 -13.59
CA LEU A 703 10.34 -29.12 -14.27
C LEU A 703 9.89 -28.03 -13.31
N LYS A 704 10.33 -26.81 -13.57
CA LYS A 704 9.98 -25.60 -12.83
C LYS A 704 9.72 -24.47 -13.82
N PHE A 705 8.74 -23.61 -13.55
CA PHE A 705 8.57 -22.40 -14.36
C PHE A 705 9.80 -21.49 -14.22
N ASP A 706 10.19 -20.83 -15.31
CA ASP A 706 11.34 -19.92 -15.33
C ASP A 706 10.94 -18.50 -15.74
N SER A 707 10.34 -18.35 -16.91
CA SER A 707 10.05 -17.03 -17.47
C SER A 707 8.97 -17.06 -18.53
N PHE A 708 8.41 -15.88 -18.80
CA PHE A 708 7.80 -15.61 -20.09
C PHE A 708 8.85 -15.07 -21.05
N GLN A 709 8.73 -15.44 -22.32
CA GLN A 709 9.57 -14.88 -23.37
C GLN A 709 8.74 -14.24 -24.47
N LEU A 710 9.15 -13.04 -24.88
CA LEU A 710 8.57 -12.33 -26.02
C LEU A 710 9.64 -12.06 -27.08
N THR A 711 9.25 -12.02 -28.35
CA THR A 711 10.14 -11.63 -29.45
C THR A 711 9.43 -10.83 -30.53
N TYR A 712 10.21 -9.99 -31.22
CA TYR A 712 9.77 -9.14 -32.31
C TYR A 712 10.00 -9.82 -33.66
N THR A 713 9.05 -9.66 -34.58
CA THR A 713 9.24 -9.99 -36.00
C THR A 713 9.23 -8.70 -36.81
N PRO A 714 10.23 -8.42 -37.66
CA PRO A 714 10.26 -7.22 -38.48
C PRO A 714 8.97 -7.00 -39.27
N GLY A 715 8.41 -5.79 -39.15
CA GLY A 715 7.12 -5.41 -39.75
C GLY A 715 5.93 -5.47 -38.79
N ASN A 716 6.07 -6.15 -37.65
CA ASN A 716 5.07 -6.12 -36.59
C ASN A 716 5.11 -4.81 -35.79
N LYS A 717 4.13 -4.64 -34.89
CA LYS A 717 4.07 -3.51 -33.97
C LYS A 717 5.29 -3.52 -33.04
N SER A 718 6.10 -2.46 -33.07
CA SER A 718 7.35 -2.37 -32.30
C SER A 718 7.14 -1.93 -30.84
N THR A 719 6.04 -1.25 -30.53
CA THR A 719 5.72 -0.77 -29.18
C THR A 719 4.27 -1.03 -28.82
N SER A 720 4.04 -1.59 -27.63
CA SER A 720 2.69 -1.89 -27.12
C SER A 720 2.73 -2.39 -25.67
N THR A 721 1.59 -2.86 -25.17
CA THR A 721 1.44 -3.39 -23.82
C THR A 721 0.64 -4.69 -23.83
N VAL A 722 1.11 -5.69 -23.09
CA VAL A 722 0.37 -6.94 -22.81
C VAL A 722 0.18 -7.13 -21.31
N TYR A 723 -0.78 -7.95 -20.92
CA TYR A 723 -1.04 -8.26 -19.51
C TYR A 723 -1.09 -9.76 -19.27
N PHE A 724 -0.74 -10.18 -18.05
CA PHE A 724 -0.75 -11.57 -17.62
C PHE A 724 -1.48 -11.72 -16.29
N ASP A 725 -2.22 -12.81 -16.15
CA ASP A 725 -2.88 -13.18 -14.90
C ASP A 725 -3.02 -14.70 -14.75
N ASP A 726 -3.18 -15.17 -13.52
CA ASP A 726 -3.42 -16.57 -13.15
C ASP A 726 -2.47 -17.59 -13.82
N LEU A 727 -1.15 -17.40 -13.66
CA LEU A 727 -0.16 -18.40 -14.07
C LEU A 727 -0.29 -19.65 -13.22
N ARG A 728 -0.55 -20.79 -13.85
CA ARG A 728 -0.88 -22.04 -13.16
C ARG A 728 -0.40 -23.29 -13.89
N THR A 729 -0.25 -24.36 -13.12
CA THR A 729 -0.24 -25.73 -13.65
C THR A 729 -1.65 -26.31 -13.62
N ALA A 730 -1.98 -27.14 -14.61
CA ALA A 730 -3.21 -27.91 -14.67
C ALA A 730 -2.91 -29.33 -15.16
N PHE A 731 -3.80 -30.28 -14.94
CA PHE A 731 -3.73 -31.60 -15.57
C PHE A 731 -5.03 -31.95 -16.27
N PHE A 732 -4.94 -32.86 -17.23
CA PHE A 732 -6.08 -33.45 -17.91
C PHE A 732 -6.49 -34.72 -17.17
N ALA A 733 -7.67 -34.73 -16.53
CA ALA A 733 -8.26 -35.95 -15.97
C ALA A 733 -9.64 -36.24 -16.60
N PRO A 734 -9.86 -37.46 -17.13
CA PRO A 734 -11.20 -37.92 -17.48
C PRO A 734 -12.10 -37.93 -16.23
N SER A 735 -13.36 -37.52 -16.37
CA SER A 735 -14.33 -37.38 -15.29
C SER A 735 -14.61 -38.65 -14.46
N ASP A 736 -14.16 -39.83 -14.92
CA ASP A 736 -14.39 -41.13 -14.24
C ASP A 736 -13.29 -41.51 -13.25
N VAL A 737 -12.30 -40.64 -13.00
CA VAL A 737 -11.27 -40.86 -11.98
C VAL A 737 -11.45 -39.85 -10.85
N GLU A 738 -12.02 -40.29 -9.73
CA GLU A 738 -11.93 -39.53 -8.47
C GLU A 738 -10.45 -39.43 -8.08
N ILE A 739 -9.88 -38.23 -8.23
CA ILE A 739 -8.59 -37.88 -7.65
C ILE A 739 -8.90 -37.25 -6.29
N GLU A 740 -8.65 -38.01 -5.21
CA GLU A 740 -8.70 -37.46 -3.85
C GLU A 740 -7.69 -36.30 -3.74
N ASP A 741 -8.22 -35.11 -3.48
CA ASP A 741 -7.48 -33.87 -3.28
C ASP A 741 -6.29 -34.06 -2.33
N GLY A 742 -5.19 -33.36 -2.63
CA GLY A 742 -4.01 -33.19 -1.79
C GLY A 742 -4.27 -32.38 -0.51
N ILE A 743 -5.32 -32.74 0.24
CA ILE A 743 -5.53 -32.28 1.61
C ILE A 743 -4.54 -33.06 2.47
N THR A 744 -3.69 -32.35 3.21
CA THR A 744 -2.90 -32.98 4.27
C THR A 744 -3.86 -33.70 5.22
N PRO A 745 -3.75 -35.03 5.42
CA PRO A 745 -4.74 -35.76 6.20
C PRO A 745 -4.83 -35.18 7.60
N THR A 746 -6.05 -35.01 8.14
CA THR A 746 -6.23 -34.51 9.51
C THR A 746 -6.25 -35.63 10.54
N GLU A 747 -6.38 -36.89 10.11
CA GLU A 747 -6.43 -38.06 10.97
C GLU A 747 -5.70 -39.27 10.36
N PHE A 748 -5.34 -40.23 11.22
CA PHE A 748 -4.86 -41.54 10.80
C PHE A 748 -6.03 -42.39 10.30
N VAL A 749 -5.95 -42.88 9.07
CA VAL A 749 -6.98 -43.75 8.48
C VAL A 749 -6.29 -44.93 7.83
N LEU A 750 -6.66 -46.16 8.20
CA LEU A 750 -6.33 -47.35 7.41
C LEU A 750 -7.52 -47.68 6.51
N GLN A 751 -7.35 -47.63 5.19
CA GLN A 751 -8.41 -47.95 4.24
C GLN A 751 -8.53 -49.47 3.98
N GLN A 752 -9.65 -49.88 3.41
CA GLN A 752 -9.82 -51.27 2.98
C GLN A 752 -8.92 -51.57 1.78
N ASN A 753 -8.16 -52.66 1.86
CA ASN A 753 -7.31 -53.13 0.76
C ASN A 753 -8.15 -53.39 -0.50
N TYR A 754 -7.60 -53.05 -1.68
CA TYR A 754 -8.26 -53.28 -2.95
C TYR A 754 -7.29 -53.93 -3.97
N PRO A 755 -7.72 -54.98 -4.69
CA PRO A 755 -9.00 -55.69 -4.54
C PRO A 755 -9.11 -56.42 -3.20
N ASN A 756 -10.33 -56.74 -2.74
CA ASN A 756 -10.60 -57.64 -1.62
C ASN A 756 -11.95 -58.37 -1.82
N PRO A 757 -11.99 -59.71 -2.06
CA PRO A 757 -10.85 -60.62 -2.04
C PRO A 757 -9.82 -60.33 -3.15
N PHE A 758 -8.56 -60.69 -2.91
CA PHE A 758 -7.45 -60.44 -3.86
C PHE A 758 -6.79 -61.72 -4.33
N ASN A 759 -6.12 -61.65 -5.49
CA ASN A 759 -5.37 -62.76 -6.08
C ASN A 759 -4.16 -62.26 -6.89
N PRO A 760 -2.93 -62.60 -6.53
CA PRO A 760 -2.38 -62.71 -5.18
C PRO A 760 -1.85 -61.36 -4.67
N VAL A 761 -2.07 -60.27 -5.42
CA VAL A 761 -1.62 -58.90 -5.09
C VAL A 761 -2.80 -58.03 -4.70
N THR A 762 -2.64 -57.26 -3.64
CA THR A 762 -3.58 -56.21 -3.22
C THR A 762 -2.83 -54.96 -2.82
N GLN A 763 -3.57 -53.88 -2.72
CA GLN A 763 -3.05 -52.58 -2.37
C GLN A 763 -3.69 -52.07 -1.09
N ILE A 764 -2.88 -51.67 -0.11
CA ILE A 764 -3.29 -51.16 1.20
C ILE A 764 -2.99 -49.67 1.24
N LYS A 765 -4.03 -48.84 1.36
CA LYS A 765 -3.92 -47.39 1.49
C LYS A 765 -4.12 -46.95 2.94
N PHE A 766 -3.38 -45.94 3.38
CA PHE A 766 -3.57 -45.32 4.69
C PHE A 766 -3.09 -43.87 4.72
N SER A 767 -3.56 -43.08 5.68
CA SER A 767 -3.18 -41.68 5.88
C SER A 767 -2.41 -41.48 7.18
N VAL A 768 -1.49 -40.51 7.16
CA VAL A 768 -0.68 -40.07 8.29
C VAL A 768 -0.87 -38.55 8.43
N PRO A 769 -1.42 -38.03 9.52
CA PRO A 769 -1.73 -36.61 9.63
C PRO A 769 -0.57 -35.72 10.08
N LEU A 770 0.45 -36.31 10.70
CA LEU A 770 1.66 -35.66 11.17
C LEU A 770 2.83 -36.66 11.18
N SER A 771 4.07 -36.18 11.07
CA SER A 771 5.25 -37.05 11.06
C SER A 771 5.22 -38.04 12.23
N SER A 772 5.26 -39.34 11.95
CA SER A 772 5.08 -40.39 12.97
C SER A 772 5.82 -41.67 12.61
N ASN A 773 6.24 -42.42 13.62
CA ASN A 773 6.72 -43.79 13.44
C ASN A 773 5.54 -44.70 13.08
N VAL A 774 5.54 -45.22 11.86
CA VAL A 774 4.46 -46.05 11.31
C VAL A 774 4.95 -47.47 11.10
N LYS A 775 4.23 -48.43 11.69
CA LYS A 775 4.42 -49.87 11.45
C LYS A 775 3.16 -50.49 10.87
N LEU A 776 3.25 -51.02 9.64
CA LEU A 776 2.16 -51.74 8.98
C LEU A 776 2.54 -53.23 8.90
N ILE A 777 1.79 -54.09 9.59
CA ILE A 777 2.05 -55.54 9.64
C ILE A 777 0.89 -56.34 9.08
N VAL A 778 1.18 -57.54 8.56
CA VAL A 778 0.20 -58.55 8.15
C VAL A 778 0.30 -59.74 9.09
N THR A 779 -0.83 -60.25 9.58
CA THR A 779 -0.93 -61.43 10.43
C THR A 779 -1.93 -62.44 9.88
N ASP A 780 -1.76 -63.72 10.22
CA ASP A 780 -2.78 -64.76 9.96
C ASP A 780 -3.92 -64.75 11.00
N ILE A 781 -4.87 -65.67 10.85
CA ILE A 781 -6.03 -65.81 11.75
C ILE A 781 -5.65 -66.18 13.20
N LEU A 782 -4.45 -66.72 13.43
CA LEU A 782 -3.92 -67.04 14.75
C LEU A 782 -3.12 -65.87 15.35
N GLY A 783 -3.03 -64.74 14.63
CA GLY A 783 -2.26 -63.56 15.05
C GLY A 783 -0.75 -63.68 14.84
N ARG A 784 -0.28 -64.69 14.09
CA ARG A 784 1.15 -64.82 13.77
C ARG A 784 1.52 -63.78 12.71
N GLU A 785 2.58 -63.01 12.95
CA GLU A 785 3.11 -62.04 11.98
C GLU A 785 3.65 -62.77 10.75
N ILE A 786 3.11 -62.42 9.58
CA ILE A 786 3.44 -62.99 8.28
C ILE A 786 4.37 -62.07 7.50
N ALA A 787 4.18 -60.76 7.61
CA ALA A 787 5.02 -59.77 6.96
C ALA A 787 4.95 -58.43 7.70
N ILE A 788 6.04 -57.67 7.65
CA ILE A 788 6.07 -56.24 7.96
C ILE A 788 6.17 -55.52 6.62
N LEU A 789 5.16 -54.71 6.29
CA LEU A 789 5.09 -53.98 5.02
C LEU A 789 5.75 -52.60 5.13
N ILE A 790 5.65 -51.96 6.30
CA ILE A 790 6.35 -50.72 6.63
C ILE A 790 6.79 -50.78 8.10
N ASN A 791 7.96 -50.23 8.41
CA ASN A 791 8.41 -49.93 9.76
C ASN A 791 9.38 -48.73 9.74
N ASP A 792 8.86 -47.54 9.43
CA ASP A 792 9.64 -46.31 9.20
C ASP A 792 8.94 -45.07 9.77
N GLU A 793 9.69 -43.99 9.95
CA GLU A 793 9.14 -42.65 10.21
C GLU A 793 8.60 -42.04 8.91
N LEU A 794 7.29 -41.77 8.87
CA LEU A 794 6.61 -41.23 7.69
C LEU A 794 6.13 -39.80 7.96
N ALA A 795 6.34 -38.89 7.00
CA ALA A 795 5.81 -37.54 7.03
C ALA A 795 4.27 -37.51 6.90
N ALA A 796 3.63 -36.35 7.14
CA ALA A 796 2.20 -36.20 6.90
C ALA A 796 1.85 -36.43 5.42
N GLY A 797 0.88 -37.29 5.12
CA GLY A 797 0.48 -37.62 3.75
C GLY A 797 -0.36 -38.89 3.65
N ASN A 798 -0.82 -39.17 2.43
CA ASN A 798 -1.49 -40.41 2.07
C ASN A 798 -0.48 -41.38 1.46
N TYR A 799 -0.51 -42.63 1.92
CA TYR A 799 0.45 -43.67 1.56
C TYR A 799 -0.24 -44.88 0.99
N ASN A 800 0.51 -45.62 0.18
CA ASN A 800 0.00 -46.74 -0.56
C ASN A 800 1.05 -47.86 -0.66
N VAL A 801 0.69 -49.07 -0.20
CA VAL A 801 1.61 -50.21 -0.15
C VAL A 801 1.01 -51.42 -0.85
N ASN A 802 1.78 -51.99 -1.77
CA ASN A 802 1.41 -53.24 -2.42
C ASN A 802 1.81 -54.42 -1.53
N PHE A 803 0.89 -55.37 -1.35
CA PHE A 803 1.14 -56.65 -0.68
C PHE A 803 0.99 -57.79 -1.67
N ASP A 804 2.09 -58.51 -1.92
CA ASP A 804 2.11 -59.73 -2.72
C ASP A 804 2.08 -60.97 -1.81
N ALA A 805 0.99 -61.72 -1.90
CA ALA A 805 0.74 -62.94 -1.15
C ALA A 805 0.97 -64.23 -1.97
N ASN A 806 1.80 -64.17 -3.01
CA ASN A 806 2.13 -65.30 -3.88
C ASN A 806 2.57 -66.57 -3.13
N ASN A 807 3.20 -66.42 -1.96
CA ASN A 807 3.69 -67.55 -1.15
C ASN A 807 2.73 -67.97 -0.01
N LEU A 808 1.53 -67.40 0.06
CA LEU A 808 0.54 -67.67 1.11
C LEU A 808 -0.62 -68.53 0.58
N SER A 809 -1.27 -69.32 1.46
CA SER A 809 -2.45 -70.13 1.13
C SER A 809 -3.71 -69.27 1.06
N SER A 810 -4.68 -69.61 0.19
CA SER A 810 -6.02 -68.96 0.21
C SER A 810 -6.61 -68.98 1.63
N GLY A 811 -7.13 -67.84 2.09
CA GLY A 811 -7.57 -67.69 3.47
C GLY A 811 -7.78 -66.24 3.91
N VAL A 812 -8.09 -66.08 5.20
CA VAL A 812 -8.30 -64.77 5.83
C VAL A 812 -7.02 -64.32 6.52
N TYR A 813 -6.61 -63.09 6.22
CA TYR A 813 -5.48 -62.40 6.84
C TYR A 813 -5.94 -61.05 7.41
N PHE A 814 -5.15 -60.51 8.33
CA PHE A 814 -5.37 -59.18 8.88
C PHE A 814 -4.15 -58.32 8.62
N TYR A 815 -4.37 -57.03 8.39
CA TYR A 815 -3.29 -56.04 8.35
C TYR A 815 -3.58 -54.96 9.39
N THR A 816 -2.54 -54.52 10.09
CA THR A 816 -2.64 -53.60 11.22
C THR A 816 -1.66 -52.46 11.05
N LEU A 817 -2.18 -51.23 11.06
CA LEU A 817 -1.40 -50.00 11.14
C LEU A 817 -1.21 -49.65 12.62
N ILE A 818 0.04 -49.44 13.03
CA ILE A 818 0.45 -49.15 14.40
C ILE A 818 1.32 -47.89 14.39
N THR A 819 1.00 -46.94 15.26
CA THR A 819 1.82 -45.78 15.61
C THR A 819 1.86 -45.63 17.12
N ASP A 820 2.57 -44.61 17.63
CA ASP A 820 2.67 -44.35 19.07
C ASP A 820 1.30 -44.15 19.74
N ASN A 821 0.34 -43.55 19.03
CA ASN A 821 -0.98 -43.17 19.57
C ASN A 821 -2.17 -43.74 18.79
N PHE A 822 -1.95 -44.51 17.72
CA PHE A 822 -3.02 -45.05 16.88
C PHE A 822 -2.78 -46.53 16.52
N LYS A 823 -3.83 -47.35 16.59
CA LYS A 823 -3.79 -48.74 16.15
C LYS A 823 -5.10 -49.14 15.50
N GLN A 824 -5.06 -49.54 14.23
CA GLN A 824 -6.23 -50.00 13.49
C GLN A 824 -5.91 -51.25 12.70
N SER A 825 -6.81 -52.25 12.75
CA SER A 825 -6.69 -53.51 12.01
C SER A 825 -7.85 -53.66 11.03
N LYS A 826 -7.58 -54.21 9.85
CA LYS A 826 -8.59 -54.59 8.85
C LYS A 826 -8.35 -56.00 8.32
N LYS A 827 -9.42 -56.61 7.82
CA LYS A 827 -9.44 -57.98 7.29
C LYS A 827 -9.26 -57.97 5.77
N MET A 828 -8.43 -58.87 5.25
CA MET A 828 -8.31 -59.16 3.82
C MET A 828 -8.51 -60.66 3.56
N ILE A 829 -9.01 -61.00 2.37
CA ILE A 829 -9.30 -62.36 1.94
C ILE A 829 -8.46 -62.65 0.70
N LEU A 830 -7.53 -63.58 0.80
CA LEU A 830 -6.76 -64.08 -0.34
C LEU A 830 -7.54 -65.23 -1.00
N MET A 831 -7.85 -65.11 -2.29
CA MET A 831 -8.45 -66.17 -3.11
C MET A 831 -7.50 -66.51 -4.25
N LYS A 832 -6.76 -67.60 -4.15
CA LYS A 832 -6.04 -68.19 -5.28
C LYS A 832 -6.94 -69.09 -6.11
#